data_AF-A0A1M6G1G1-F1
#
_entry.id   AF-A0A1M6G1G1-F1
#
_cell.length_a   1.000
_cell.length_b   1.000
_cell.length_c   1.000
_cell.angle_alpha   90.00
_cell.angle_beta   90.00
_cell.angle_gamma   90.00
#
_symmetry.space_group_name_H-M   'P 1'
#
loop_
_entity.id
_entity.type
_entity.pdbx_description
1 polymer ?
#
loop_
_entity_poly.entity_id
_entity_poly.type
_entity_poly.pdbx_seq_one_letter_code
_entity_poly.pdbx_strand_id
1 'polypeptide(L)'
;MKNFTRFLSVICTILAFTSITNAQITSAQLAKNASMHTETQTASTQEKRKSSRNHHRAIVPQYIGSFNTNDGPNWNDAPPTLSAIEAAALIFGGSATDYVISTNPNTTDPATITHTAWATKYGIASCHEVAEDYFLDQGTPGYNTNGDTSAYVDDNCLTGNTNYVWSVRDPSTFITTWETTAAGESITIPTAAGSVYSYDVDWENDGTWETGFTGDATHTYATAGTYMVTIRGTFPRIYFNNTGDKDKIKSINQWGSSINWESMENAFYGCSNLVYSSSDTPNLSMVTSLANMFNQATLFDADISAWDVSNVTDMTDMLGGITLHTFYYDSLLTAWSNLTLQNNVNFDAGSSQYCNSETARDNIINTYGWTISDGGKLCVIPDEFITTWQTTVPNESITIPISFISSYNYDVDWEGLGFYETGFTNSATHTYANPGIHTVVIRGTFPRIYFNNSGDKDKIMTIEKWGPNAWESMENAFYGCSNLTYNATDAPNLTNASNMTNMFSGATLFNGDLSSWNVANIDNMTNLFNNATLFNGDISTWDVSNVTGMSQTFAYAAAFNKDIGSWDVSSVIDMNDMFFNASSFNQDIGDWNIYNVSTMDNMIDGSAISSVNYDRLLLGWSSKTLQNGVTFNAGTIEYCTSQAARDNIINTYGWSITDGGQNCATCTDITEYTTGSWSNGLPDNTKIAILIDDYNTTDGNINACGILIRPGATLTVSDGTFINAENNLIIDGNLIFESSATGNGELASMGPSGAIYGDATVQRYMKNKRSYRMVSSAVTTSTSVHDNWQEGATSNTNNPNPGFGTHITGSTTDQMNGFDGTITGNPSMFTVNVGTQMFEAVTNTDVNTLTAGEPYLLFVRGDRSVDLTNDLAAGETVLRATGSLVTGTQTQNYATSNAG
;
A
#
# COMPACT_ATOMS: atom_id res chain seq x y z
N MET A 1 -41.57 44.53 35.77
CA MET A 1 -43.02 44.35 36.06
C MET A 1 -43.74 44.06 34.75
N LYS A 2 -44.68 43.09 34.73
CA LYS A 2 -45.75 42.87 33.73
C LYS A 2 -45.45 43.01 32.21
N ASN A 3 -45.75 41.91 31.49
CA ASN A 3 -46.45 41.86 30.18
C ASN A 3 -45.66 42.25 28.90
N PHE A 4 -45.99 41.77 27.69
CA PHE A 4 -46.64 40.53 27.18
C PHE A 4 -46.65 40.58 25.62
N THR A 5 -46.63 39.44 24.89
CA THR A 5 -46.96 39.30 23.42
C THR A 5 -46.09 40.09 22.40
N ARG A 6 -46.16 39.90 21.07
CA ARG A 6 -46.21 38.74 20.12
C ARG A 6 -46.23 39.31 18.67
N PHE A 7 -45.86 38.50 17.66
CA PHE A 7 -46.30 38.62 16.23
C PHE A 7 -45.78 39.85 15.44
N LEU A 8 -45.75 39.92 14.09
CA LEU A 8 -45.70 38.95 12.97
C LEU A 8 -45.47 39.73 11.63
N SER A 9 -44.95 39.08 10.58
CA SER A 9 -45.17 39.38 9.14
C SER A 9 -44.62 40.67 8.47
N VAL A 10 -44.61 40.84 7.12
CA VAL A 10 -44.24 39.97 5.96
C VAL A 10 -44.34 40.76 4.60
N ILE A 11 -43.65 40.31 3.52
CA ILE A 11 -44.00 40.44 2.06
C ILE A 11 -43.49 41.60 1.13
N CYS A 12 -43.27 41.23 -0.15
CA CYS A 12 -43.16 41.99 -1.45
C CYS A 12 -41.91 42.89 -1.73
N THR A 13 -41.07 42.69 -2.79
CA THR A 13 -41.18 42.74 -4.30
C THR A 13 -41.00 44.17 -4.90
N ILE A 14 -40.67 44.47 -6.19
CA ILE A 14 -40.86 43.79 -7.50
C ILE A 14 -40.05 44.47 -8.68
N LEU A 15 -39.80 43.78 -9.82
CA LEU A 15 -39.42 44.25 -11.21
C LEU A 15 -38.07 45.01 -11.48
N ALA A 16 -37.50 45.15 -12.71
CA ALA A 16 -37.43 44.36 -13.99
C ALA A 16 -36.62 45.07 -15.14
N PHE A 17 -36.48 44.40 -16.32
CA PHE A 17 -36.22 44.88 -17.72
C PHE A 17 -34.79 44.96 -18.37
N THR A 18 -34.46 43.95 -19.21
CA THR A 18 -34.05 43.92 -20.67
C THR A 18 -33.24 45.09 -21.34
N SER A 19 -32.40 44.93 -22.40
CA SER A 19 -32.68 44.33 -23.74
C SER A 19 -31.50 44.47 -24.79
N ILE A 20 -31.65 43.88 -26.01
CA ILE A 20 -31.00 44.21 -27.33
C ILE A 20 -29.56 43.65 -27.63
N THR A 21 -29.13 43.57 -28.92
CA THR A 21 -29.13 42.35 -29.80
C THR A 21 -28.35 42.52 -31.15
N ASN A 22 -27.65 41.44 -31.60
CA ASN A 22 -27.37 40.97 -32.99
C ASN A 22 -26.59 41.78 -34.08
N ALA A 23 -25.53 41.13 -34.63
CA ALA A 23 -25.02 41.17 -36.03
C ALA A 23 -23.88 40.11 -36.23
N GLN A 24 -23.38 39.69 -37.41
CA GLN A 24 -24.00 39.16 -38.66
C GLN A 24 -22.91 38.43 -39.52
N ILE A 25 -23.27 37.51 -40.45
CA ILE A 25 -22.30 36.69 -41.26
C ILE A 25 -22.77 36.50 -42.73
N THR A 26 -21.86 36.52 -43.72
CA THR A 26 -22.04 35.98 -45.09
C THR A 26 -20.74 35.41 -45.70
N SER A 27 -20.84 34.60 -46.78
CA SER A 27 -19.78 33.68 -47.28
C SER A 27 -19.75 33.51 -48.83
N ALA A 28 -18.72 32.86 -49.39
CA ALA A 28 -18.61 32.48 -50.82
C ALA A 28 -17.62 31.29 -51.08
N GLN A 29 -17.70 30.65 -52.27
CA GLN A 29 -16.96 29.43 -52.67
C GLN A 29 -16.63 29.43 -54.19
N LEU A 30 -15.66 28.60 -54.68
CA LEU A 30 -15.80 27.58 -55.77
C LEU A 30 -14.51 27.18 -56.56
N ALA A 31 -14.44 25.88 -56.94
CA ALA A 31 -13.92 25.29 -58.22
C ALA A 31 -12.38 25.22 -58.55
N LYS A 32 -11.84 24.26 -59.36
CA LYS A 32 -12.21 22.86 -59.76
C LYS A 32 -11.11 22.13 -60.63
N ASN A 33 -10.81 20.85 -60.32
CA ASN A 33 -10.32 19.71 -61.17
C ASN A 33 -9.04 19.69 -62.08
N ALA A 34 -8.13 18.74 -61.73
CA ALA A 34 -7.73 17.49 -62.45
C ALA A 34 -6.69 17.41 -63.63
N SER A 35 -5.81 16.37 -63.56
CA SER A 35 -5.17 15.53 -64.64
C SER A 35 -3.73 15.06 -64.23
N MET A 36 -3.11 13.95 -64.69
CA MET A 36 -3.46 12.51 -64.87
C MET A 36 -2.20 11.71 -65.35
N HIS A 37 -1.91 10.50 -64.80
CA HIS A 37 -0.94 9.47 -65.30
C HIS A 37 0.57 9.87 -65.46
N THR A 38 1.56 8.96 -65.57
CA THR A 38 1.60 7.48 -65.73
C THR A 38 2.77 6.82 -64.95
N GLU A 39 2.88 5.48 -65.00
CA GLU A 39 3.81 4.62 -64.23
C GLU A 39 5.20 4.41 -64.86
N THR A 40 6.17 3.96 -64.03
CA THR A 40 7.10 2.86 -64.39
C THR A 40 7.50 2.05 -63.14
N GLN A 41 7.63 0.72 -63.24
CA GLN A 41 8.22 -0.14 -62.21
C GLN A 41 9.67 -0.54 -62.55
N THR A 42 10.52 -0.68 -61.53
CA THR A 42 11.56 -1.71 -61.42
C THR A 42 11.80 -2.01 -59.94
N ALA A 43 12.21 -3.24 -59.59
CA ALA A 43 12.30 -3.71 -58.21
C ALA A 43 13.61 -4.45 -57.93
N SER A 44 14.16 -4.29 -56.71
CA SER A 44 15.13 -5.20 -56.12
C SER A 44 15.17 -5.10 -54.58
N THR A 45 14.68 -6.14 -53.92
CA THR A 45 15.21 -6.76 -52.68
C THR A 45 15.64 -5.93 -51.45
N GLN A 46 14.97 -6.26 -50.33
CA GLN A 46 15.52 -6.77 -49.05
C GLN A 46 15.53 -5.90 -47.76
N GLU A 47 15.43 -6.66 -46.66
CA GLU A 47 15.60 -6.33 -45.22
C GLU A 47 14.59 -5.39 -44.51
N LYS A 48 13.80 -6.01 -43.61
CA LYS A 48 13.67 -5.76 -42.14
C LYS A 48 13.89 -4.32 -41.62
N ARG A 49 13.12 -3.78 -40.66
CA ARG A 49 12.33 -4.42 -39.58
C ARG A 49 11.15 -3.51 -39.13
N LYS A 50 10.25 -4.01 -38.26
CA LYS A 50 9.02 -3.34 -37.79
C LYS A 50 9.25 -2.30 -36.67
N SER A 51 8.32 -1.34 -36.51
CA SER A 51 8.02 -0.69 -35.22
C SER A 51 6.58 -0.13 -35.15
N SER A 52 6.10 0.12 -33.93
CA SER A 52 4.87 0.84 -33.52
C SER A 52 3.48 0.22 -33.78
N ARG A 53 2.47 0.78 -33.10
CA ARG A 53 1.10 0.26 -32.87
C ARG A 53 0.05 1.28 -33.35
N ASN A 54 -1.22 0.87 -33.41
CA ASN A 54 -2.37 1.73 -33.07
C ASN A 54 -3.69 0.94 -33.09
N HIS A 55 -4.66 1.32 -32.23
CA HIS A 55 -6.11 1.41 -32.50
C HIS A 55 -6.83 2.18 -31.37
N HIS A 56 -8.14 2.46 -31.50
CA HIS A 56 -8.89 3.41 -30.66
C HIS A 56 -10.15 2.82 -29.99
N ARG A 57 -10.63 3.55 -28.96
CA ARG A 57 -11.97 3.64 -28.31
C ARG A 57 -13.17 3.02 -29.11
N ALA A 58 -14.26 2.51 -28.51
CA ALA A 58 -15.26 3.32 -27.78
C ALA A 58 -16.54 2.58 -27.23
N ILE A 59 -16.99 2.99 -26.02
CA ILE A 59 -18.39 3.31 -25.59
C ILE A 59 -19.49 2.21 -25.39
N VAL A 60 -20.32 2.41 -24.34
CA VAL A 60 -21.43 1.60 -23.73
C VAL A 60 -22.84 1.97 -24.29
N PRO A 61 -24.03 1.34 -23.98
CA PRO A 61 -24.65 1.18 -22.64
C PRO A 61 -25.58 -0.06 -22.37
N GLN A 62 -26.28 -0.06 -21.22
CA GLN A 62 -27.11 -1.12 -20.57
C GLN A 62 -28.50 -1.38 -21.19
N TYR A 63 -29.20 -2.48 -20.79
CA TYR A 63 -30.63 -2.44 -20.35
C TYR A 63 -31.09 -3.65 -19.49
N ILE A 64 -32.34 -3.59 -18.98
CA ILE A 64 -32.93 -4.40 -17.87
C ILE A 64 -33.91 -5.49 -18.37
N GLY A 65 -34.06 -6.62 -17.66
CA GLY A 65 -35.18 -7.58 -17.84
C GLY A 65 -35.32 -8.64 -16.74
N SER A 66 -36.56 -9.09 -16.43
CA SER A 66 -36.87 -10.15 -15.45
C SER A 66 -38.13 -10.93 -15.83
N PHE A 67 -38.24 -12.23 -15.49
CA PHE A 67 -39.38 -12.89 -14.81
C PHE A 67 -39.23 -14.42 -14.65
N ASN A 68 -40.22 -15.05 -14.00
CA ASN A 68 -40.12 -16.21 -13.11
C ASN A 68 -40.63 -17.56 -13.69
N THR A 69 -40.07 -18.68 -13.18
CA THR A 69 -40.66 -20.04 -12.98
C THR A 69 -41.13 -20.96 -14.12
N ASN A 70 -40.85 -22.26 -13.89
CA ASN A 70 -41.53 -23.49 -14.34
C ASN A 70 -41.37 -23.96 -15.80
N ASP A 71 -40.39 -24.84 -16.03
CA ASP A 71 -40.65 -26.30 -16.14
C ASP A 71 -39.33 -27.10 -16.11
N GLY A 72 -39.39 -28.42 -15.92
CA GLY A 72 -38.22 -29.29 -16.06
C GLY A 72 -38.45 -30.75 -15.64
N PRO A 73 -37.45 -31.64 -15.83
CA PRO A 73 -36.19 -31.43 -16.55
C PRO A 73 -36.23 -32.06 -17.96
N ASN A 74 -35.35 -31.60 -18.85
CA ASN A 74 -34.92 -32.39 -20.00
C ASN A 74 -33.41 -32.19 -20.17
N TRP A 75 -32.66 -33.27 -20.37
CA TRP A 75 -31.20 -33.24 -20.40
C TRP A 75 -30.66 -33.14 -21.83
N ASN A 76 -29.42 -32.64 -21.94
CA ASN A 76 -28.63 -32.32 -23.14
C ASN A 76 -28.88 -30.92 -23.75
N ASP A 77 -27.81 -30.40 -24.36
CA ASP A 77 -27.73 -29.24 -25.27
C ASP A 77 -27.96 -27.82 -24.71
N ALA A 78 -27.01 -27.31 -23.91
CA ALA A 78 -26.65 -25.89 -23.87
C ALA A 78 -25.19 -25.65 -23.42
N PRO A 79 -24.35 -24.93 -24.17
CA PRO A 79 -23.13 -24.33 -23.64
C PRO A 79 -23.46 -23.10 -22.76
N PRO A 80 -22.57 -22.69 -21.84
CA PRO A 80 -22.81 -21.52 -20.98
C PRO A 80 -22.98 -20.23 -21.79
N THR A 81 -23.89 -19.36 -21.35
CA THR A 81 -24.15 -18.08 -22.03
C THR A 81 -23.09 -17.03 -21.69
N LEU A 82 -22.88 -16.08 -22.61
CA LEU A 82 -21.78 -15.10 -22.59
C LEU A 82 -21.66 -14.31 -21.26
N SER A 83 -22.79 -14.05 -20.61
CA SER A 83 -22.88 -13.32 -19.32
C SER A 83 -22.06 -13.93 -18.18
N ALA A 84 -21.77 -15.24 -18.21
CA ALA A 84 -20.94 -15.89 -17.19
C ALA A 84 -19.44 -15.50 -17.31
N ILE A 85 -18.96 -15.23 -18.53
CA ILE A 85 -17.57 -14.84 -18.80
C ILE A 85 -17.36 -13.35 -18.44
N GLU A 86 -18.35 -12.51 -18.75
CA GLU A 86 -18.35 -11.09 -18.39
C GLU A 86 -18.37 -10.88 -16.87
N ALA A 87 -19.04 -11.76 -16.11
CA ALA A 87 -19.02 -11.75 -14.65
C ALA A 87 -17.64 -12.11 -14.06
N ALA A 88 -16.92 -13.08 -14.65
CA ALA A 88 -15.58 -13.46 -14.20
C ALA A 88 -14.55 -12.34 -14.48
N ALA A 89 -14.62 -11.71 -15.66
CA ALA A 89 -13.74 -10.60 -16.03
C ALA A 89 -13.86 -9.41 -15.06
N LEU A 90 -15.05 -9.15 -14.52
CA LEU A 90 -15.30 -8.02 -13.61
C LEU A 90 -14.71 -8.20 -12.20
N ILE A 91 -14.36 -9.43 -11.81
CA ILE A 91 -13.80 -9.75 -10.48
C ILE A 91 -12.27 -9.79 -10.52
N PHE A 92 -11.68 -10.29 -11.61
CA PHE A 92 -10.24 -10.57 -11.71
C PHE A 92 -9.47 -9.66 -12.68
N GLY A 93 -10.10 -8.63 -13.25
CA GLY A 93 -9.41 -7.53 -13.97
C GLY A 93 -8.85 -7.87 -15.36
N GLY A 94 -9.19 -9.04 -15.92
CA GLY A 94 -8.72 -9.50 -17.23
C GLY A 94 -9.62 -9.14 -18.42
N SER A 95 -9.10 -9.31 -19.64
CA SER A 95 -9.88 -9.15 -20.88
C SER A 95 -10.55 -10.46 -21.29
N ALA A 96 -11.82 -10.40 -21.72
CA ALA A 96 -12.55 -11.56 -22.23
C ALA A 96 -11.94 -12.18 -23.51
N THR A 97 -10.94 -11.54 -24.13
CA THR A 97 -10.18 -12.06 -25.29
C THR A 97 -9.25 -13.22 -24.97
N ASP A 98 -8.91 -13.43 -23.70
CA ASP A 98 -7.82 -14.33 -23.32
C ASP A 98 -8.30 -15.78 -23.10
N TYR A 99 -9.62 -16.01 -23.17
CA TYR A 99 -10.25 -17.34 -23.13
C TYR A 99 -10.58 -17.85 -24.54
N VAL A 100 -9.95 -18.97 -24.93
CA VAL A 100 -10.22 -19.67 -26.20
C VAL A 100 -11.07 -20.92 -25.94
N ILE A 101 -12.27 -20.98 -26.53
CA ILE A 101 -13.11 -22.19 -26.50
C ILE A 101 -12.84 -23.02 -27.77
N SER A 102 -12.43 -24.28 -27.61
CA SER A 102 -12.36 -25.25 -28.70
C SER A 102 -13.66 -26.05 -28.77
N THR A 103 -14.33 -26.07 -29.93
CA THR A 103 -15.62 -26.77 -30.13
C THR A 103 -15.57 -27.73 -31.30
N ASN A 104 -15.08 -28.97 -31.11
CA ASN A 104 -15.38 -30.06 -32.04
C ASN A 104 -15.24 -31.47 -31.42
N PRO A 105 -16.33 -32.22 -31.19
CA PRO A 105 -16.27 -33.65 -30.92
C PRO A 105 -16.22 -34.45 -32.25
N ASN A 106 -15.28 -35.41 -32.33
CA ASN A 106 -15.05 -36.37 -33.42
C ASN A 106 -14.23 -35.88 -34.65
N THR A 107 -12.91 -36.01 -34.58
CA THR A 107 -12.05 -36.30 -35.76
C THR A 107 -10.96 -37.29 -35.39
N THR A 108 -10.95 -38.48 -35.99
CA THR A 108 -9.92 -39.51 -35.81
C THR A 108 -8.88 -39.44 -36.95
N ASP A 109 -7.89 -38.57 -36.85
CA ASP A 109 -6.74 -38.51 -37.78
C ASP A 109 -5.46 -38.02 -37.06
N PRO A 110 -4.42 -38.85 -36.88
CA PRO A 110 -3.25 -38.51 -36.07
C PRO A 110 -2.17 -37.76 -36.87
N ALA A 111 -2.45 -36.53 -37.32
CA ALA A 111 -1.45 -35.68 -37.98
C ALA A 111 -1.64 -34.15 -37.81
N THR A 112 -0.53 -33.46 -37.52
CA THR A 112 -0.28 -32.02 -37.78
C THR A 112 -1.15 -30.96 -37.08
N ILE A 113 -0.83 -30.68 -35.81
CA ILE A 113 -0.78 -29.30 -35.28
C ILE A 113 0.61 -29.09 -34.67
N THR A 114 1.41 -28.14 -35.18
CA THR A 114 2.80 -27.93 -34.75
C THR A 114 2.92 -26.76 -33.78
N HIS A 115 3.16 -27.05 -32.50
CA HIS A 115 3.26 -26.06 -31.40
C HIS A 115 4.54 -25.20 -31.37
N THR A 116 5.34 -25.17 -32.43
CA THR A 116 6.67 -24.52 -32.48
C THR A 116 6.67 -22.99 -32.43
N ALA A 117 5.51 -22.33 -32.45
CA ALA A 117 5.40 -20.87 -32.40
C ALA A 117 5.46 -20.25 -30.98
N TRP A 118 5.18 -21.03 -29.92
CA TRP A 118 5.07 -20.50 -28.56
C TRP A 118 6.41 -20.54 -27.80
N ALA A 119 7.04 -21.71 -27.70
CA ALA A 119 8.30 -21.89 -26.97
C ALA A 119 9.44 -20.96 -27.46
N THR A 120 9.52 -20.76 -28.78
CA THR A 120 10.52 -19.88 -29.42
C THR A 120 10.38 -18.40 -29.05
N LYS A 121 9.24 -17.97 -28.47
CA LYS A 121 9.03 -16.58 -28.01
C LYS A 121 9.58 -16.33 -26.60
N TYR A 122 9.66 -17.37 -25.76
CA TYR A 122 10.00 -17.27 -24.34
C TYR A 122 11.26 -18.04 -23.91
N GLY A 123 11.92 -18.76 -24.83
CA GLY A 123 13.24 -19.36 -24.60
C GLY A 123 13.25 -20.64 -23.77
N ILE A 124 12.07 -21.17 -23.41
CA ILE A 124 11.91 -22.38 -22.60
C ILE A 124 12.44 -23.60 -23.35
N ALA A 125 13.45 -24.26 -22.78
CA ALA A 125 14.05 -25.48 -23.31
C ALA A 125 13.61 -26.69 -22.47
N SER A 126 12.77 -27.55 -23.07
CA SER A 126 12.00 -28.63 -22.42
C SER A 126 10.91 -28.14 -21.45
N CYS A 127 9.84 -28.92 -21.31
CA CYS A 127 8.67 -28.55 -20.49
C CYS A 127 8.66 -29.39 -19.21
N HIS A 128 8.83 -28.72 -18.07
CA HIS A 128 8.42 -29.22 -16.75
C HIS A 128 7.91 -28.01 -15.93
N GLU A 129 7.12 -28.31 -14.90
CA GLU A 129 6.75 -27.38 -13.80
C GLU A 129 6.20 -25.99 -14.17
N VAL A 130 4.86 -25.89 -14.35
CA VAL A 130 4.03 -24.78 -13.82
C VAL A 130 2.62 -25.34 -13.55
N ALA A 131 2.18 -25.46 -12.27
CA ALA A 131 0.76 -25.45 -11.82
C ALA A 131 0.50 -25.89 -10.34
N GLU A 132 1.20 -25.34 -9.33
CA GLU A 132 0.69 -25.38 -7.94
C GLU A 132 0.68 -23.95 -7.36
N ASP A 133 -0.51 -23.32 -7.26
CA ASP A 133 -0.79 -22.19 -6.33
C ASP A 133 -2.26 -21.71 -6.34
N TYR A 134 -3.02 -21.96 -7.42
CA TYR A 134 -4.24 -21.17 -7.71
C TYR A 134 -5.60 -21.71 -7.21
N PHE A 135 -5.65 -22.68 -6.29
CA PHE A 135 -6.90 -23.33 -5.86
C PHE A 135 -7.01 -23.64 -4.36
N LEU A 136 -6.54 -22.75 -3.47
CA LEU A 136 -6.75 -22.84 -2.01
C LEU A 136 -7.32 -21.56 -1.35
N ASP A 137 -8.34 -20.97 -1.95
CA ASP A 137 -9.38 -20.26 -1.18
C ASP A 137 -10.77 -20.41 -1.83
N GLN A 138 -11.63 -21.23 -1.21
CA GLN A 138 -13.07 -20.97 -1.01
C GLN A 138 -13.65 -22.06 -0.08
N GLY A 139 -13.98 -21.71 1.15
CA GLY A 139 -14.56 -22.66 2.11
C GLY A 139 -16.07 -22.88 1.94
N THR A 140 -16.50 -24.00 1.34
CA THR A 140 -17.71 -24.78 1.76
C THR A 140 -17.85 -26.10 0.97
N PRO A 141 -18.32 -27.21 1.59
CA PRO A 141 -18.38 -28.52 0.94
C PRO A 141 -19.68 -28.76 0.13
N GLY A 142 -19.55 -28.87 -1.19
CA GLY A 142 -20.64 -29.27 -2.10
C GLY A 142 -20.58 -30.75 -2.49
N TYR A 143 -21.19 -31.65 -1.70
CA TYR A 143 -21.28 -33.07 -2.06
C TYR A 143 -22.11 -33.31 -3.32
N ASN A 144 -21.53 -34.00 -4.30
CA ASN A 144 -22.30 -34.74 -5.32
C ASN A 144 -22.54 -36.18 -4.80
N THR A 145 -23.70 -36.77 -5.11
CA THR A 145 -24.17 -38.02 -4.47
C THR A 145 -23.85 -39.30 -5.23
N ASN A 146 -23.04 -39.25 -6.29
CA ASN A 146 -22.65 -40.41 -7.09
C ASN A 146 -21.14 -40.64 -6.98
N GLY A 147 -20.73 -41.64 -6.18
CA GLY A 147 -19.32 -41.99 -6.02
C GLY A 147 -18.74 -42.66 -7.26
N ASP A 148 -18.18 -41.86 -8.16
CA ASP A 148 -17.50 -42.32 -9.38
C ASP A 148 -16.16 -41.57 -9.52
N THR A 149 -15.05 -42.31 -9.34
CA THR A 149 -13.69 -41.76 -9.28
C THR A 149 -13.01 -41.86 -10.65
N SER A 150 -13.37 -40.99 -11.59
CA SER A 150 -12.67 -40.88 -12.87
C SER A 150 -12.63 -39.44 -13.42
N ALA A 151 -11.49 -38.77 -13.25
CA ALA A 151 -11.17 -37.55 -14.00
C ALA A 151 -10.59 -37.96 -15.37
N TYR A 152 -11.01 -37.26 -16.42
CA TYR A 152 -10.66 -37.60 -17.81
C TYR A 152 -9.34 -36.91 -18.21
N VAL A 153 -8.34 -37.68 -18.63
CA VAL A 153 -7.04 -37.16 -19.10
C VAL A 153 -6.95 -37.34 -20.61
N ASP A 154 -6.69 -36.25 -21.35
CA ASP A 154 -6.33 -36.29 -22.77
C ASP A 154 -4.79 -36.32 -22.89
N ASP A 155 -4.22 -37.53 -22.86
CA ASP A 155 -2.79 -37.74 -23.11
C ASP A 155 -2.53 -38.15 -24.56
N ASN A 156 -1.68 -37.38 -25.23
CA ASN A 156 -1.03 -37.77 -26.48
C ASN A 156 0.42 -37.24 -26.55
N CYS A 157 1.14 -37.17 -25.43
CA CYS A 157 2.51 -36.64 -25.43
C CYS A 157 3.55 -37.32 -24.50
N LEU A 158 3.34 -38.57 -24.05
CA LEU A 158 4.44 -39.39 -23.50
C LEU A 158 4.42 -40.87 -23.93
N THR A 159 5.20 -41.22 -24.95
CA THR A 159 5.49 -42.64 -25.26
C THR A 159 6.61 -43.19 -24.37
N GLY A 160 6.35 -43.35 -23.07
CA GLY A 160 7.28 -44.07 -22.18
C GLY A 160 7.19 -43.75 -20.69
N ASN A 161 6.59 -44.68 -19.95
CA ASN A 161 6.67 -44.88 -18.50
C ASN A 161 5.79 -44.00 -17.58
N THR A 162 5.16 -44.68 -16.60
CA THR A 162 4.50 -44.17 -15.38
C THR A 162 3.54 -42.98 -15.49
N ASN A 163 2.24 -43.26 -15.32
CA ASN A 163 1.20 -42.25 -15.10
C ASN A 163 1.51 -41.42 -13.83
N TYR A 164 1.69 -40.10 -13.97
CA TYR A 164 1.67 -39.20 -12.82
C TYR A 164 0.21 -38.80 -12.54
N VAL A 165 -0.43 -39.50 -11.61
CA VAL A 165 -1.78 -39.14 -11.15
C VAL A 165 -1.64 -37.97 -10.19
N TRP A 166 -2.09 -36.79 -10.61
CA TRP A 166 -2.25 -35.64 -9.71
C TRP A 166 -3.43 -35.94 -8.77
N SER A 167 -3.14 -36.54 -7.61
CA SER A 167 -4.13 -36.79 -6.58
C SER A 167 -4.53 -35.47 -5.92
N VAL A 168 -5.80 -35.08 -6.08
CA VAL A 168 -6.41 -34.07 -5.22
C VAL A 168 -6.34 -34.63 -3.80
N ARG A 169 -5.54 -34.01 -2.92
CA ARG A 169 -5.33 -34.49 -1.54
C ARG A 169 -6.68 -34.60 -0.85
N ASP A 170 -7.01 -35.79 -0.37
CA ASP A 170 -8.24 -36.05 0.37
C ASP A 170 -8.09 -35.41 1.76
N PRO A 171 -8.86 -34.35 2.10
CA PRO A 171 -8.70 -33.65 3.37
C PRO A 171 -9.21 -34.48 4.57
N SER A 172 -9.73 -35.69 4.36
CA SER A 172 -10.20 -36.57 5.43
C SER A 172 -9.10 -37.41 6.09
N THR A 173 -7.92 -37.52 5.48
CA THR A 173 -6.84 -38.45 5.87
C THR A 173 -5.73 -37.80 6.69
N PHE A 174 -5.05 -38.58 7.53
CA PHE A 174 -3.80 -38.17 8.19
C PHE A 174 -2.62 -38.49 7.25
N ILE A 175 -1.79 -37.50 6.92
CA ILE A 175 -0.68 -37.64 5.96
C ILE A 175 0.64 -37.27 6.65
N THR A 176 1.62 -38.15 6.52
CA THR A 176 2.95 -38.02 7.13
C THR A 176 4.06 -38.41 6.16
N THR A 177 5.22 -37.78 6.25
CA THR A 177 6.40 -38.12 5.45
C THR A 177 7.43 -38.83 6.32
N TRP A 178 8.01 -39.90 5.80
CA TRP A 178 8.98 -40.77 6.47
C TRP A 178 10.20 -41.05 5.58
N GLU A 179 11.30 -41.54 6.15
CA GLU A 179 12.53 -41.90 5.42
C GLU A 179 12.98 -43.33 5.78
N THR A 180 13.44 -44.07 4.77
CA THR A 180 14.30 -45.25 4.94
C THR A 180 15.68 -44.99 4.34
N THR A 181 16.73 -45.36 5.08
CA THR A 181 18.13 -45.10 4.73
C THR A 181 18.78 -46.26 3.96
N ALA A 182 18.20 -47.46 4.07
CA ALA A 182 18.67 -48.66 3.37
C ALA A 182 17.51 -49.48 2.77
N ALA A 183 17.79 -50.14 1.64
CA ALA A 183 16.86 -51.06 1.00
C ALA A 183 16.56 -52.27 1.91
N GLY A 184 15.28 -52.57 2.11
CA GLY A 184 14.81 -53.62 3.03
C GLY A 184 14.59 -53.14 4.47
N GLU A 185 14.69 -51.85 4.75
CA GLU A 185 14.18 -51.27 6.00
C GLU A 185 12.66 -51.17 5.99
N SER A 186 12.07 -51.23 7.18
CA SER A 186 10.62 -51.07 7.39
C SER A 186 10.28 -49.76 8.08
N ILE A 187 9.05 -49.28 7.86
CA ILE A 187 8.42 -48.24 8.67
C ILE A 187 7.26 -48.87 9.45
N THR A 188 7.16 -48.52 10.73
CA THR A 188 6.09 -48.94 11.64
C THR A 188 5.30 -47.73 12.13
N ILE A 189 4.00 -47.72 11.91
CA ILE A 189 3.07 -46.76 12.51
C ILE A 189 2.71 -47.26 13.92
N PRO A 190 3.12 -46.59 15.01
CA PRO A 190 2.96 -47.10 16.35
C PRO A 190 1.60 -46.73 16.96
N THR A 191 0.97 -47.71 17.61
CA THR A 191 -0.38 -47.63 18.19
C THR A 191 -0.37 -47.81 19.70
N ALA A 192 -1.43 -47.34 20.37
CA ALA A 192 -1.55 -47.39 21.83
C ALA A 192 -2.39 -48.59 22.30
N ALA A 193 -1.77 -49.50 23.06
CA ALA A 193 -2.45 -50.62 23.69
C ALA A 193 -3.60 -50.15 24.60
N GLY A 194 -4.83 -50.47 24.23
CA GLY A 194 -6.06 -50.10 24.96
C GLY A 194 -7.01 -49.17 24.21
N SER A 195 -6.53 -48.48 23.17
CA SER A 195 -7.39 -47.73 22.23
C SER A 195 -7.96 -48.64 21.15
N VAL A 196 -9.05 -48.24 20.49
CA VAL A 196 -9.71 -49.05 19.45
C VAL A 196 -9.28 -48.57 18.07
N TYR A 197 -8.45 -49.37 17.39
CA TYR A 197 -7.98 -49.11 16.04
C TYR A 197 -8.81 -49.91 15.01
N SER A 198 -9.13 -49.29 13.89
CA SER A 198 -9.71 -49.90 12.69
C SER A 198 -9.44 -49.00 11.49
N TYR A 199 -8.21 -49.03 10.98
CA TYR A 199 -7.69 -48.10 9.98
C TYR A 199 -7.10 -48.81 8.76
N ASP A 200 -7.00 -48.07 7.66
CA ASP A 200 -6.28 -48.46 6.46
C ASP A 200 -5.04 -47.56 6.29
N VAL A 201 -4.01 -48.08 5.64
CA VAL A 201 -2.77 -47.36 5.31
C VAL A 201 -2.49 -47.47 3.81
N ASP A 202 -2.19 -46.33 3.19
CA ASP A 202 -1.52 -46.24 1.91
C ASP A 202 -0.07 -45.81 2.18
N TRP A 203 0.88 -46.66 1.78
CA TRP A 203 2.30 -46.58 2.16
C TRP A 203 3.17 -45.77 1.20
N GLU A 204 2.62 -45.42 0.03
CA GLU A 204 3.29 -44.68 -1.05
C GLU A 204 2.49 -43.43 -1.47
N ASN A 205 1.27 -43.25 -0.91
CA ASN A 205 0.26 -42.28 -1.31
C ASN A 205 -0.16 -42.43 -2.79
N ASP A 206 -0.15 -43.66 -3.32
CA ASP A 206 -0.42 -44.00 -4.72
C ASP A 206 -1.88 -44.42 -5.00
N GLY A 207 -2.69 -44.52 -3.94
CA GLY A 207 -4.07 -45.00 -3.97
C GLY A 207 -4.22 -46.49 -3.63
N THR A 208 -3.15 -47.22 -3.33
CA THR A 208 -3.19 -48.63 -2.91
C THR A 208 -3.22 -48.77 -1.39
N TRP A 209 -4.28 -49.40 -0.87
CA TRP A 209 -4.55 -49.47 0.56
C TRP A 209 -4.32 -50.87 1.11
N GLU A 210 -3.45 -51.00 2.11
CA GLU A 210 -3.45 -52.10 3.06
C GLU A 210 -4.53 -51.82 4.12
N THR A 211 -5.47 -52.74 4.31
CA THR A 211 -6.74 -52.44 5.00
C THR A 211 -6.97 -53.23 6.28
N GLY A 212 -7.62 -52.62 7.28
CA GLY A 212 -8.12 -53.30 8.48
C GLY A 212 -7.10 -53.50 9.60
N PHE A 213 -6.15 -52.58 9.77
CA PHE A 213 -5.23 -52.56 10.90
C PHE A 213 -5.95 -52.27 12.23
N THR A 214 -5.57 -53.00 13.27
CA THR A 214 -6.19 -52.98 14.63
C THR A 214 -5.16 -52.81 15.75
N GLY A 215 -3.94 -52.43 15.37
CA GLY A 215 -2.73 -52.24 16.15
C GLY A 215 -1.60 -51.87 15.18
N ASP A 216 -0.34 -51.92 15.62
CA ASP A 216 0.82 -51.49 14.83
C ASP A 216 0.82 -52.03 13.39
N ALA A 217 0.98 -51.12 12.42
CA ALA A 217 1.10 -51.43 11.01
C ALA A 217 2.58 -51.30 10.60
N THR A 218 3.13 -52.29 9.89
CA THR A 218 4.53 -52.30 9.44
C THR A 218 4.64 -52.70 7.97
N HIS A 219 5.31 -51.88 7.16
CA HIS A 219 5.62 -52.17 5.75
C HIS A 219 7.13 -52.08 5.49
N THR A 220 7.64 -52.89 4.55
CA THR A 220 9.08 -53.03 4.26
C THR A 220 9.40 -52.59 2.84
N TYR A 221 10.14 -51.49 2.70
CA TYR A 221 10.41 -50.87 1.41
C TYR A 221 11.58 -51.55 0.70
N ALA A 222 11.39 -51.86 -0.59
CA ALA A 222 12.41 -52.53 -1.41
C ALA A 222 13.62 -51.65 -1.74
N THR A 223 13.51 -50.33 -1.52
CA THR A 223 14.52 -49.30 -1.74
C THR A 223 14.65 -48.40 -0.51
N ALA A 224 15.77 -47.67 -0.42
CA ALA A 224 15.87 -46.50 0.44
C ALA A 224 15.16 -45.31 -0.23
N GLY A 225 14.56 -44.41 0.54
CA GLY A 225 13.84 -43.26 -0.01
C GLY A 225 13.01 -42.49 1.02
N THR A 226 12.34 -41.45 0.53
CA THR A 226 11.38 -40.63 1.28
C THR A 226 9.97 -41.00 0.84
N TYR A 227 9.09 -41.27 1.79
CA TYR A 227 7.79 -41.92 1.57
C TYR A 227 6.65 -41.13 2.21
N MET A 228 5.61 -40.84 1.45
CA MET A 228 4.36 -40.28 1.97
C MET A 228 3.45 -41.42 2.41
N VAL A 229 3.08 -41.42 3.68
CA VAL A 229 2.23 -42.44 4.31
C VAL A 229 0.92 -41.79 4.72
N THR A 230 -0.17 -42.30 4.16
CA THR A 230 -1.52 -41.75 4.28
C THR A 230 -2.43 -42.73 5.01
N ILE A 231 -3.11 -42.26 6.06
CA ILE A 231 -3.86 -43.07 7.03
C ILE A 231 -5.33 -42.61 7.05
N ARG A 232 -6.27 -43.56 7.06
CA ARG A 232 -7.71 -43.26 7.18
C ARG A 232 -8.45 -44.24 8.08
N GLY A 233 -9.62 -43.84 8.56
CA GLY A 233 -10.52 -44.69 9.35
C GLY A 233 -10.42 -44.41 10.85
N THR A 234 -10.63 -45.43 11.69
CA THR A 234 -10.60 -45.26 13.14
C THR A 234 -9.15 -45.32 13.64
N PHE A 235 -8.52 -44.15 13.70
CA PHE A 235 -7.14 -43.95 14.15
C PHE A 235 -7.12 -42.94 15.32
N PRO A 236 -7.41 -43.38 16.56
CA PRO A 236 -7.67 -42.48 17.69
C PRO A 236 -6.44 -41.73 18.21
N ARG A 237 -5.23 -42.28 18.04
CA ARG A 237 -3.94 -41.60 18.26
C ARG A 237 -2.77 -42.33 17.59
N ILE A 238 -1.71 -41.61 17.24
CA ILE A 238 -0.37 -42.18 17.06
C ILE A 238 0.34 -42.22 18.43
N TYR A 239 1.34 -43.10 18.63
CA TYR A 239 1.95 -43.29 19.95
C TYR A 239 3.43 -43.72 19.88
N PHE A 240 4.34 -42.81 19.52
CA PHE A 240 5.79 -43.11 19.47
C PHE A 240 6.40 -43.37 20.85
N ASN A 241 6.02 -42.60 21.89
CA ASN A 241 6.46 -42.82 23.28
C ASN A 241 7.99 -43.01 23.45
N ASN A 242 8.78 -42.23 22.71
CA ASN A 242 10.25 -42.28 22.65
C ASN A 242 10.85 -43.62 22.14
N THR A 243 10.04 -44.42 21.45
CA THR A 243 10.37 -45.78 20.97
C THR A 243 10.01 -45.99 19.49
N GLY A 244 10.35 -47.17 18.95
CA GLY A 244 10.02 -47.54 17.57
C GLY A 244 10.74 -46.69 16.52
N ASP A 245 10.08 -46.48 15.39
CA ASP A 245 10.62 -45.79 14.21
C ASP A 245 10.58 -44.25 14.31
N LYS A 246 10.66 -43.70 15.52
CA LYS A 246 10.51 -42.25 15.83
C LYS A 246 11.44 -41.33 15.05
N ASP A 247 12.63 -41.80 14.69
CA ASP A 247 13.64 -41.01 13.98
C ASP A 247 13.48 -41.11 12.44
N LYS A 248 12.55 -41.95 11.96
CA LYS A 248 12.22 -42.10 10.54
C LYS A 248 11.10 -41.17 10.07
N ILE A 249 10.15 -40.79 10.94
CA ILE A 249 9.17 -39.76 10.59
C ILE A 249 9.87 -38.41 10.47
N LYS A 250 9.57 -37.67 9.39
CA LYS A 250 10.21 -36.41 9.01
C LYS A 250 9.25 -35.23 9.02
N SER A 251 7.98 -35.43 8.67
CA SER A 251 6.98 -34.38 8.83
C SER A 251 5.54 -34.87 8.96
N ILE A 252 4.71 -34.04 9.58
CA ILE A 252 3.24 -34.10 9.52
C ILE A 252 2.80 -33.16 8.40
N ASN A 253 2.08 -33.68 7.41
CA ASN A 253 1.69 -32.94 6.20
C ASN A 253 0.18 -32.66 6.15
N GLN A 254 -0.62 -33.48 6.83
CA GLN A 254 -2.06 -33.26 7.00
C GLN A 254 -2.55 -33.97 8.27
N TRP A 255 -3.37 -33.32 9.10
CA TRP A 255 -3.98 -33.88 10.31
C TRP A 255 -5.25 -34.70 10.01
N GLY A 256 -5.99 -34.31 8.98
CA GLY A 256 -7.16 -35.03 8.48
C GLY A 256 -8.45 -34.66 9.20
N SER A 257 -9.31 -33.92 8.49
CA SER A 257 -10.59 -33.39 8.98
C SER A 257 -11.59 -34.44 9.48
N SER A 258 -11.40 -35.72 9.12
CA SER A 258 -12.27 -36.84 9.55
C SER A 258 -11.59 -37.79 10.54
N ILE A 259 -10.36 -37.49 10.97
CA ILE A 259 -9.65 -38.27 11.99
C ILE A 259 -10.11 -37.78 13.36
N ASN A 260 -10.82 -38.66 14.09
CA ASN A 260 -11.31 -38.38 15.43
C ASN A 260 -10.19 -38.68 16.45
N TRP A 261 -9.34 -37.68 16.71
CA TRP A 261 -8.27 -37.76 17.70
C TRP A 261 -8.87 -37.85 19.12
N GLU A 262 -8.74 -39.00 19.76
CA GLU A 262 -9.19 -39.21 21.15
C GLU A 262 -8.12 -38.75 22.16
N SER A 263 -6.85 -38.68 21.73
CA SER A 263 -5.70 -38.34 22.56
C SER A 263 -4.48 -37.98 21.69
N MET A 264 -3.59 -37.10 22.18
CA MET A 264 -2.24 -36.90 21.60
C MET A 264 -1.13 -37.21 22.61
N GLU A 265 -1.47 -37.88 23.72
CA GLU A 265 -0.56 -38.26 24.79
C GLU A 265 0.58 -39.14 24.26
N ASN A 266 1.83 -38.69 24.42
CA ASN A 266 3.06 -39.31 23.90
C ASN A 266 3.11 -39.49 22.36
N ALA A 267 2.29 -38.75 21.59
CA ALA A 267 2.08 -38.98 20.16
C ALA A 267 3.39 -39.03 19.35
N PHE A 268 4.18 -37.96 19.39
CA PHE A 268 5.47 -37.79 18.69
C PHE A 268 6.66 -37.66 19.67
N TYR A 269 6.51 -38.21 20.88
CA TYR A 269 7.58 -38.22 21.88
C TYR A 269 8.84 -38.87 21.29
N GLY A 270 9.93 -38.09 21.24
CA GLY A 270 11.27 -38.52 20.83
C GLY A 270 11.51 -38.51 19.32
N CYS A 271 10.60 -37.95 18.52
CA CYS A 271 10.74 -37.83 17.07
C CYS A 271 11.75 -36.74 16.70
N SER A 272 13.04 -36.99 16.93
CA SER A 272 14.12 -35.99 16.86
C SER A 272 14.25 -35.29 15.50
N ASN A 273 13.84 -35.98 14.42
CA ASN A 273 13.90 -35.52 13.03
C ASN A 273 12.58 -34.90 12.50
N LEU A 274 11.58 -34.67 13.37
CA LEU A 274 10.25 -34.21 12.95
C LEU A 274 10.20 -32.70 12.74
N VAL A 275 9.84 -32.27 11.52
CA VAL A 275 9.51 -30.90 11.12
C VAL A 275 8.00 -30.76 10.90
N TYR A 276 7.42 -29.59 11.12
CA TYR A 276 6.00 -29.33 10.82
C TYR A 276 5.83 -28.76 9.41
N SER A 277 4.94 -29.35 8.60
CA SER A 277 4.59 -28.82 7.26
C SER A 277 3.14 -29.13 6.88
N SER A 278 2.24 -29.06 7.86
CA SER A 278 0.83 -29.41 7.69
C SER A 278 0.00 -28.26 7.09
N SER A 279 -0.88 -28.60 6.17
CA SER A 279 -1.80 -27.68 5.49
C SER A 279 -3.13 -27.45 6.24
N ASP A 280 -3.26 -27.94 7.47
CA ASP A 280 -4.50 -27.95 8.25
C ASP A 280 -4.23 -27.92 9.77
N THR A 281 -5.27 -28.07 10.58
CA THR A 281 -5.17 -28.12 12.05
C THR A 281 -5.88 -29.36 12.60
N PRO A 282 -5.39 -29.97 13.68
CA PRO A 282 -6.00 -31.16 14.24
C PRO A 282 -7.35 -30.83 14.90
N ASN A 283 -8.35 -31.67 14.66
CA ASN A 283 -9.61 -31.61 15.40
C ASN A 283 -9.40 -32.15 16.83
N LEU A 284 -9.00 -31.28 17.75
CA LEU A 284 -8.73 -31.60 19.15
C LEU A 284 -10.00 -31.69 20.01
N SER A 285 -11.22 -31.61 19.44
CA SER A 285 -12.47 -31.51 20.22
C SER A 285 -12.75 -32.72 21.14
N MET A 286 -12.14 -33.88 20.88
CA MET A 286 -12.19 -35.07 21.76
C MET A 286 -10.92 -35.27 22.61
N VAL A 287 -9.85 -34.50 22.38
CA VAL A 287 -8.54 -34.66 23.03
C VAL A 287 -8.53 -34.00 24.40
N THR A 288 -8.24 -34.79 25.44
CA THR A 288 -8.14 -34.30 26.84
C THR A 288 -6.71 -34.22 27.38
N SER A 289 -5.72 -34.79 26.69
CA SER A 289 -4.30 -34.66 27.02
C SER A 289 -3.43 -34.56 25.76
N LEU A 290 -2.51 -33.59 25.80
CA LEU A 290 -1.36 -33.40 24.91
C LEU A 290 -0.03 -33.71 25.62
N ALA A 291 -0.07 -34.40 26.77
CA ALA A 291 1.13 -34.63 27.57
C ALA A 291 2.19 -35.41 26.79
N ASN A 292 3.44 -34.96 26.87
CA ASN A 292 4.58 -35.50 26.12
C ASN A 292 4.37 -35.53 24.58
N MET A 293 3.42 -34.77 24.01
CA MET A 293 3.07 -34.87 22.58
C MET A 293 4.27 -34.69 21.64
N PHE A 294 5.15 -33.73 21.92
CA PHE A 294 6.37 -33.46 21.15
C PHE A 294 7.66 -33.48 22.00
N ASN A 295 7.63 -34.03 23.22
CA ASN A 295 8.82 -34.11 24.08
C ASN A 295 10.01 -34.68 23.28
N GLN A 296 11.20 -34.07 23.35
CA GLN A 296 12.41 -34.47 22.60
C GLN A 296 12.26 -34.55 21.07
N ALA A 297 11.23 -33.96 20.44
CA ALA A 297 11.19 -33.74 19.00
C ALA A 297 12.01 -32.49 18.66
N THR A 298 13.34 -32.63 18.65
CA THR A 298 14.31 -31.51 18.66
C THR A 298 14.33 -30.58 17.44
N LEU A 299 13.63 -30.94 16.36
CA LEU A 299 13.43 -30.08 15.17
C LEU A 299 11.97 -29.60 15.03
N PHE A 300 11.10 -29.86 16.03
CA PHE A 300 9.73 -29.37 16.01
C PHE A 300 9.69 -27.90 16.43
N ASP A 301 9.37 -27.04 15.47
CA ASP A 301 9.25 -25.60 15.63
C ASP A 301 8.22 -25.09 14.61
N ALA A 302 7.10 -24.54 15.10
CA ALA A 302 5.90 -24.36 14.31
C ALA A 302 4.89 -23.39 14.96
N ASP A 303 4.11 -22.70 14.13
CA ASP A 303 2.91 -22.02 14.60
C ASP A 303 1.76 -23.02 14.83
N ILE A 304 1.45 -23.26 16.11
CA ILE A 304 0.28 -24.04 16.56
C ILE A 304 -0.79 -23.17 17.25
N SER A 305 -0.74 -21.85 17.05
CA SER A 305 -1.67 -20.89 17.66
C SER A 305 -3.13 -21.13 17.27
N ALA A 306 -3.37 -21.64 16.06
CA ALA A 306 -4.69 -21.97 15.53
C ALA A 306 -5.33 -23.24 16.14
N TRP A 307 -4.63 -23.98 17.01
CA TRP A 307 -5.16 -25.20 17.63
C TRP A 307 -6.16 -24.87 18.76
N ASP A 308 -7.40 -25.35 18.64
CA ASP A 308 -8.39 -25.23 19.72
C ASP A 308 -8.11 -26.22 20.86
N VAL A 309 -7.37 -25.76 21.86
CA VAL A 309 -7.03 -26.53 23.07
C VAL A 309 -8.07 -26.43 24.19
N SER A 310 -9.27 -25.89 23.93
CA SER A 310 -10.29 -25.59 24.97
C SER A 310 -10.74 -26.82 25.79
N ASN A 311 -10.58 -28.05 25.28
CA ASN A 311 -10.93 -29.30 25.98
C ASN A 311 -9.74 -30.01 26.66
N VAL A 312 -8.51 -29.52 26.47
CA VAL A 312 -7.30 -30.15 27.00
C VAL A 312 -7.16 -29.87 28.50
N THR A 313 -6.89 -30.92 29.28
CA THR A 313 -6.73 -30.87 30.74
C THR A 313 -5.30 -31.12 31.21
N ASP A 314 -4.42 -31.62 30.34
CA ASP A 314 -3.03 -31.96 30.64
C ASP A 314 -2.14 -31.69 29.42
N MET A 315 -1.08 -30.90 29.62
CA MET A 315 -0.03 -30.57 28.64
C MET A 315 1.37 -30.74 29.26
N THR A 316 1.49 -31.64 30.24
CA THR A 316 2.76 -31.90 30.95
C THR A 316 3.82 -32.44 29.99
N ASP A 317 5.01 -31.83 30.00
CA ASP A 317 6.11 -32.07 29.06
C ASP A 317 5.72 -31.95 27.57
N MET A 318 4.63 -31.25 27.21
CA MET A 318 4.12 -31.20 25.82
C MET A 318 5.20 -30.80 24.80
N LEU A 319 5.96 -29.73 25.12
CA LEU A 319 7.12 -29.25 24.36
C LEU A 319 8.43 -29.46 25.13
N GLY A 320 8.50 -30.52 25.96
CA GLY A 320 9.67 -30.80 26.79
C GLY A 320 10.94 -30.96 25.96
N GLY A 321 11.93 -30.10 26.17
CA GLY A 321 13.18 -30.11 25.39
C GLY A 321 13.10 -29.50 23.98
N ILE A 322 12.00 -28.82 23.63
CA ILE A 322 11.84 -27.97 22.44
C ILE A 322 12.14 -26.50 22.80
N THR A 323 12.50 -25.72 21.79
CA THR A 323 12.42 -24.25 21.80
C THR A 323 11.65 -23.84 20.55
N LEU A 324 10.43 -23.32 20.70
CA LEU A 324 9.74 -22.65 19.60
C LEU A 324 10.35 -21.26 19.37
N HIS A 325 10.32 -20.76 18.13
CA HIS A 325 10.58 -19.34 17.85
C HIS A 325 9.74 -18.43 18.76
N THR A 326 10.35 -17.33 19.23
CA THR A 326 9.68 -16.30 20.03
C THR A 326 8.41 -15.76 19.35
N PHE A 327 8.41 -15.66 18.01
CA PHE A 327 7.25 -15.29 17.22
C PHE A 327 6.11 -16.32 17.33
N TYR A 328 6.36 -17.60 17.03
CA TYR A 328 5.34 -18.65 17.12
C TYR A 328 4.80 -18.79 18.56
N TYR A 329 5.67 -18.63 19.57
CA TYR A 329 5.25 -18.70 20.97
C TYR A 329 4.44 -17.47 21.41
N ASP A 330 4.79 -16.26 20.94
CA ASP A 330 3.96 -15.06 21.12
C ASP A 330 2.59 -15.20 20.45
N SER A 331 2.53 -15.74 19.21
CA SER A 331 1.28 -16.04 18.49
C SER A 331 0.43 -17.07 19.24
N LEU A 332 1.04 -18.17 19.69
CA LEU A 332 0.39 -19.23 20.49
C LEU A 332 -0.25 -18.67 21.76
N LEU A 333 0.54 -17.97 22.58
CA LEU A 333 0.05 -17.39 23.83
C LEU A 333 -1.06 -16.35 23.56
N THR A 334 -0.91 -15.54 22.51
CA THR A 334 -1.93 -14.56 22.12
C THR A 334 -3.24 -15.23 21.70
N ALA A 335 -3.20 -16.21 20.80
CA ALA A 335 -4.39 -16.91 20.33
C ALA A 335 -5.08 -17.71 21.45
N TRP A 336 -4.33 -18.52 22.20
CA TRP A 336 -4.88 -19.36 23.27
C TRP A 336 -5.47 -18.54 24.42
N SER A 337 -4.98 -17.31 24.68
CA SER A 337 -5.58 -16.42 25.68
C SER A 337 -7.01 -15.95 25.34
N ASN A 338 -7.44 -16.12 24.09
CA ASN A 338 -8.80 -15.82 23.63
C ASN A 338 -9.72 -17.06 23.59
N LEU A 339 -9.19 -18.26 23.86
CA LEU A 339 -9.98 -19.50 23.97
C LEU A 339 -10.67 -19.62 25.34
N THR A 340 -11.64 -20.55 25.45
CA THR A 340 -12.31 -20.88 26.72
C THR A 340 -11.62 -22.08 27.37
N LEU A 341 -10.48 -21.81 28.01
CA LEU A 341 -9.57 -22.85 28.50
C LEU A 341 -10.08 -23.59 29.76
N GLN A 342 -9.60 -24.83 29.95
CA GLN A 342 -9.77 -25.57 31.20
C GLN A 342 -8.97 -24.92 32.34
N ASN A 343 -9.36 -25.17 33.59
CA ASN A 343 -8.71 -24.55 34.76
C ASN A 343 -7.61 -25.44 35.36
N ASN A 344 -6.51 -24.83 35.81
CA ASN A 344 -5.37 -25.48 36.47
C ASN A 344 -4.57 -26.47 35.60
N VAL A 345 -4.52 -26.24 34.27
CA VAL A 345 -3.66 -27.04 33.37
C VAL A 345 -2.19 -26.72 33.63
N ASN A 346 -1.34 -27.74 33.57
CA ASN A 346 0.11 -27.60 33.52
C ASN A 346 0.55 -27.68 32.05
N PHE A 347 1.15 -26.60 31.53
CA PHE A 347 1.67 -26.50 30.17
C PHE A 347 3.18 -26.34 30.23
N ASP A 348 3.91 -27.34 29.72
CA ASP A 348 5.35 -27.25 29.53
C ASP A 348 5.64 -26.85 28.08
N ALA A 349 6.17 -25.63 27.93
CA ALA A 349 6.58 -25.03 26.66
C ALA A 349 8.09 -25.23 26.38
N GLY A 350 8.77 -26.09 27.15
CA GLY A 350 10.21 -26.30 27.04
C GLY A 350 11.01 -25.05 27.35
N SER A 351 11.96 -24.71 26.48
CA SER A 351 12.80 -23.52 26.59
C SER A 351 12.26 -22.32 25.80
N SER A 352 11.08 -22.43 25.19
CA SER A 352 10.46 -21.37 24.37
C SER A 352 10.32 -20.07 25.15
N GLN A 353 10.60 -18.93 24.52
CA GLN A 353 10.63 -17.61 25.18
C GLN A 353 9.60 -16.68 24.53
N TYR A 354 9.08 -15.72 25.30
CA TYR A 354 8.06 -14.76 24.83
C TYR A 354 8.56 -13.32 24.90
N CYS A 355 8.02 -12.44 24.06
CA CYS A 355 8.38 -11.02 24.03
C CYS A 355 7.14 -10.13 24.19
N ASN A 356 6.22 -10.23 23.25
CA ASN A 356 5.08 -9.34 23.09
C ASN A 356 3.81 -9.86 23.78
N SER A 357 3.73 -11.17 24.02
CA SER A 357 2.54 -11.84 24.55
C SER A 357 2.40 -11.85 26.08
N GLU A 358 3.23 -11.10 26.82
CA GLU A 358 3.21 -11.08 28.31
C GLU A 358 1.80 -10.90 28.90
N THR A 359 1.00 -9.98 28.34
CA THR A 359 -0.39 -9.75 28.78
C THR A 359 -1.31 -10.94 28.50
N ALA A 360 -1.10 -11.65 27.39
CA ALA A 360 -1.88 -12.82 27.00
C ALA A 360 -1.52 -14.05 27.85
N ARG A 361 -0.22 -14.25 28.09
CA ARG A 361 0.33 -15.25 29.02
C ARG A 361 -0.18 -15.03 30.44
N ASP A 362 -0.12 -13.80 30.93
CA ASP A 362 -0.65 -13.44 32.25
C ASP A 362 -2.18 -13.60 32.32
N ASN A 363 -2.92 -13.38 31.22
CA ASN A 363 -4.34 -13.71 31.18
C ASN A 363 -4.57 -15.22 31.34
N ILE A 364 -3.83 -16.08 30.61
CA ILE A 364 -3.94 -17.54 30.73
C ILE A 364 -3.66 -18.00 32.18
N ILE A 365 -2.57 -17.50 32.79
CA ILE A 365 -2.18 -17.83 34.16
C ILE A 365 -3.20 -17.31 35.19
N ASN A 366 -3.59 -16.03 35.14
CA ASN A 366 -4.41 -15.41 36.18
C ASN A 366 -5.90 -15.71 36.06
N THR A 367 -6.44 -15.88 34.84
CA THR A 367 -7.86 -16.18 34.62
C THR A 367 -8.18 -17.66 34.80
N TYR A 368 -7.31 -18.56 34.29
CA TYR A 368 -7.55 -20.01 34.30
C TYR A 368 -6.68 -20.79 35.31
N GLY A 369 -5.79 -20.12 36.04
CA GLY A 369 -4.93 -20.77 37.04
C GLY A 369 -3.87 -21.70 36.44
N TRP A 370 -3.51 -21.52 35.17
CA TRP A 370 -2.51 -22.36 34.49
C TRP A 370 -1.13 -22.23 35.14
N THR A 371 -0.40 -23.33 35.16
CA THR A 371 1.06 -23.33 35.39
C THR A 371 1.72 -23.43 34.03
N ILE A 372 2.47 -22.40 33.63
CA ILE A 372 3.25 -22.40 32.39
C ILE A 372 4.73 -22.48 32.76
N SER A 373 5.38 -23.55 32.32
CA SER A 373 6.83 -23.74 32.37
C SER A 373 7.41 -23.34 31.01
N ASP A 374 8.20 -22.27 30.98
CA ASP A 374 8.78 -21.71 29.75
C ASP A 374 10.17 -21.11 30.03
N GLY A 375 10.87 -20.72 28.97
CA GLY A 375 12.16 -20.04 29.05
C GLY A 375 12.09 -18.57 29.50
N GLY A 376 10.92 -18.08 29.88
CA GLY A 376 10.70 -16.72 30.37
C GLY A 376 10.61 -15.65 29.27
N LYS A 377 10.57 -14.40 29.71
CA LYS A 377 10.45 -13.22 28.84
C LYS A 377 11.81 -12.83 28.25
N LEU A 378 11.93 -12.89 26.93
CA LEU A 378 13.08 -12.38 26.17
C LEU A 378 12.64 -11.23 25.26
N CYS A 379 12.58 -10.01 25.81
CA CYS A 379 12.40 -8.79 25.02
C CYS A 379 13.71 -8.24 24.42
N VAL A 380 14.80 -9.00 24.51
CA VAL A 380 16.04 -8.70 23.78
C VAL A 380 16.00 -9.47 22.47
N ILE A 381 15.19 -8.96 21.52
CA ILE A 381 15.45 -9.23 20.10
C ILE A 381 16.92 -8.83 19.87
N PRO A 382 17.76 -9.68 19.25
CA PRO A 382 19.13 -9.31 18.93
C PRO A 382 19.12 -7.94 18.24
N ASP A 383 19.92 -7.01 18.74
CA ASP A 383 19.99 -5.66 18.18
C ASP A 383 20.94 -5.67 16.98
N GLU A 384 20.76 -6.65 16.09
CA GLU A 384 21.67 -7.13 15.05
C GLU A 384 21.05 -6.88 13.65
N PHE A 385 21.77 -7.16 12.56
CA PHE A 385 21.24 -6.96 11.21
C PHE A 385 20.33 -8.15 10.83
N ILE A 386 19.05 -7.87 10.54
CA ILE A 386 18.02 -8.90 10.32
C ILE A 386 17.35 -8.67 8.96
N THR A 387 17.27 -9.73 8.17
CA THR A 387 16.70 -9.74 6.80
C THR A 387 15.90 -11.02 6.59
N THR A 388 14.80 -10.98 5.82
CA THR A 388 14.14 -12.21 5.37
C THR A 388 14.45 -12.52 3.92
N TRP A 389 14.56 -13.81 3.62
CA TRP A 389 14.96 -14.32 2.30
C TRP A 389 14.06 -15.49 1.88
N GLN A 390 13.78 -15.65 0.59
CA GLN A 390 12.96 -16.72 0.05
C GLN A 390 13.80 -17.77 -0.70
N THR A 391 13.56 -19.05 -0.41
CA THR A 391 13.89 -20.17 -1.31
C THR A 391 12.62 -20.75 -1.91
N THR A 392 12.71 -21.15 -3.19
CA THR A 392 11.56 -21.53 -4.02
C THR A 392 11.48 -23.02 -4.29
N VAL A 393 12.61 -23.74 -4.18
CA VAL A 393 12.69 -25.20 -4.38
C VAL A 393 13.50 -25.89 -3.27
N PRO A 394 13.26 -27.19 -2.98
CA PRO A 394 14.07 -27.96 -2.04
C PRO A 394 15.55 -27.97 -2.40
N ASN A 395 16.44 -27.88 -1.40
CA ASN A 395 17.90 -27.82 -1.55
C ASN A 395 18.42 -26.58 -2.30
N GLU A 396 17.64 -25.51 -2.37
CA GLU A 396 18.13 -24.20 -2.80
C GLU A 396 18.97 -23.53 -1.70
N SER A 397 20.01 -22.80 -2.13
CA SER A 397 20.91 -22.07 -1.23
C SER A 397 20.66 -20.56 -1.23
N ILE A 398 21.02 -19.91 -0.12
CA ILE A 398 21.18 -18.45 -0.01
C ILE A 398 22.64 -18.14 0.29
N THR A 399 23.19 -17.14 -0.41
CA THR A 399 24.54 -16.61 -0.20
C THR A 399 24.49 -15.16 0.24
N ILE A 400 25.08 -14.85 1.40
CA ILE A 400 25.28 -13.48 1.87
C ILE A 400 26.48 -12.88 1.11
N PRO A 401 26.29 -11.85 0.27
CA PRO A 401 27.36 -11.36 -0.60
C PRO A 401 28.17 -10.26 0.10
N ILE A 402 29.48 -10.47 0.24
CA ILE A 402 30.41 -9.49 0.80
C ILE A 402 31.25 -8.79 -0.28
N SER A 403 31.89 -7.67 0.08
CA SER A 403 32.88 -7.00 -0.78
C SER A 403 34.30 -7.33 -0.36
N PHE A 404 35.13 -7.87 -1.26
CA PHE A 404 36.51 -8.34 -0.98
C PHE A 404 37.53 -7.24 -0.59
N ILE A 405 37.11 -5.99 -0.40
CA ILE A 405 37.99 -4.86 -0.03
C ILE A 405 37.93 -4.49 1.46
N SER A 406 36.88 -4.89 2.18
CA SER A 406 36.72 -4.69 3.63
C SER A 406 37.14 -5.93 4.41
N SER A 407 37.34 -5.80 5.73
CA SER A 407 37.66 -6.94 6.60
C SER A 407 36.41 -7.48 7.27
N TYR A 408 36.20 -8.80 7.18
CA TYR A 408 35.02 -9.48 7.72
C TYR A 408 35.42 -10.47 8.80
N ASN A 409 34.63 -10.51 9.87
CA ASN A 409 34.65 -11.55 10.91
C ASN A 409 33.28 -11.55 11.57
N TYR A 410 32.33 -12.23 10.92
CA TYR A 410 30.92 -12.23 11.29
C TYR A 410 30.41 -13.64 11.58
N ASP A 411 29.33 -13.71 12.34
CA ASP A 411 28.55 -14.93 12.53
C ASP A 411 27.21 -14.77 11.78
N VAL A 412 26.64 -15.89 11.35
CA VAL A 412 25.32 -15.95 10.70
C VAL A 412 24.46 -16.98 11.43
N ASP A 413 23.27 -16.58 11.82
CA ASP A 413 22.16 -17.46 12.16
C ASP A 413 21.20 -17.44 10.98
N TRP A 414 21.01 -18.61 10.36
CA TRP A 414 20.34 -18.77 9.07
C TRP A 414 18.82 -18.90 9.19
N GLU A 415 18.31 -19.18 10.39
CA GLU A 415 16.88 -19.40 10.65
C GLU A 415 16.28 -18.33 11.58
N GLY A 416 17.11 -17.64 12.39
CA GLY A 416 16.68 -16.70 13.42
C GLY A 416 16.50 -17.36 14.81
N LEU A 417 17.02 -18.57 14.97
CA LEU A 417 16.86 -19.45 16.14
C LEU A 417 17.89 -19.20 17.27
N GLY A 418 18.85 -18.30 17.06
CA GLY A 418 20.00 -18.10 17.93
C GLY A 418 21.14 -19.11 17.71
N PHE A 419 21.08 -19.93 16.66
CA PHE A 419 22.09 -20.94 16.32
C PHE A 419 23.04 -20.43 15.23
N TYR A 420 24.13 -19.82 15.68
CA TYR A 420 25.09 -19.15 14.80
C TYR A 420 26.15 -20.12 14.24
N GLU A 421 26.29 -20.16 12.91
CA GLU A 421 27.52 -20.54 12.24
C GLU A 421 28.53 -19.37 12.38
N THR A 422 29.71 -19.64 12.95
CA THR A 422 30.60 -18.57 13.47
C THR A 422 31.90 -18.36 12.69
N GLY A 423 32.36 -17.11 12.62
CA GLY A 423 33.72 -16.77 12.15
C GLY A 423 33.90 -16.69 10.63
N PHE A 424 32.87 -16.27 9.90
CA PHE A 424 32.96 -16.02 8.46
C PHE A 424 33.85 -14.81 8.13
N THR A 425 34.74 -15.01 7.16
CA THR A 425 35.63 -13.98 6.60
C THR A 425 35.47 -13.79 5.08
N ASN A 426 34.61 -14.63 4.47
CA ASN A 426 34.23 -14.60 3.05
C ASN A 426 32.69 -14.51 2.97
N SER A 427 32.10 -14.57 1.76
CA SER A 427 30.66 -14.79 1.62
C SER A 427 30.26 -16.11 2.28
N ALA A 428 29.20 -16.08 3.09
CA ALA A 428 28.62 -17.26 3.71
C ALA A 428 27.50 -17.81 2.80
N THR A 429 27.34 -19.14 2.75
CA THR A 429 26.29 -19.81 1.95
C THR A 429 25.72 -20.98 2.75
N HIS A 430 24.39 -21.07 2.83
CA HIS A 430 23.66 -22.18 3.45
C HIS A 430 22.62 -22.75 2.48
N THR A 431 22.31 -24.04 2.60
CA THR A 431 21.40 -24.78 1.72
C THR A 431 20.21 -25.29 2.52
N TYR A 432 19.02 -24.77 2.22
CA TYR A 432 17.79 -25.10 2.94
C TYR A 432 17.18 -26.36 2.33
N ALA A 433 16.92 -27.37 3.16
CA ALA A 433 16.36 -28.64 2.69
C ALA A 433 14.96 -28.45 2.06
N ASN A 434 14.18 -27.52 2.59
CA ASN A 434 12.83 -27.17 2.14
C ASN A 434 12.78 -25.75 1.54
N PRO A 435 11.85 -25.46 0.61
CA PRO A 435 11.53 -24.09 0.22
C PRO A 435 10.83 -23.35 1.38
N GLY A 436 10.92 -22.02 1.43
CA GLY A 436 10.32 -21.22 2.49
C GLY A 436 10.78 -19.76 2.50
N ILE A 437 10.33 -19.01 3.51
CA ILE A 437 10.88 -17.70 3.87
C ILE A 437 11.65 -17.87 5.17
N HIS A 438 12.93 -17.52 5.16
CA HIS A 438 13.89 -17.76 6.23
C HIS A 438 14.37 -16.43 6.82
N THR A 439 14.56 -16.37 8.13
CA THR A 439 15.05 -15.16 8.82
C THR A 439 16.56 -15.26 9.01
N VAL A 440 17.32 -14.38 8.36
CA VAL A 440 18.78 -14.40 8.41
C VAL A 440 19.26 -13.26 9.31
N VAL A 441 19.94 -13.61 10.40
CA VAL A 441 20.49 -12.71 11.42
C VAL A 441 22.01 -12.68 11.34
N ILE A 442 22.59 -11.49 11.23
CA ILE A 442 24.02 -11.28 10.96
C ILE A 442 24.63 -10.36 12.01
N ARG A 443 25.74 -10.80 12.62
CA ARG A 443 26.42 -10.08 13.71
C ARG A 443 27.94 -10.12 13.64
N GLY A 444 28.58 -9.26 14.42
CA GLY A 444 30.04 -9.14 14.47
C GLY A 444 30.57 -8.13 13.45
N THR A 445 31.76 -8.37 12.91
CA THR A 445 32.37 -7.44 11.93
C THR A 445 31.81 -7.72 10.54
N PHE A 446 30.65 -7.12 10.25
CA PHE A 446 29.98 -7.13 8.95
C PHE A 446 29.82 -5.69 8.42
N PRO A 447 30.89 -5.08 7.86
CA PRO A 447 30.91 -3.64 7.53
C PRO A 447 30.12 -3.26 6.27
N ARG A 448 29.75 -4.22 5.43
CA ARG A 448 29.15 -3.99 4.11
C ARG A 448 28.51 -5.26 3.53
N ILE A 449 27.30 -5.15 3.00
CA ILE A 449 26.68 -6.12 2.09
C ILE A 449 26.89 -5.63 0.64
N TYR A 450 26.94 -6.54 -0.34
CA TYR A 450 27.42 -6.20 -1.70
C TYR A 450 26.80 -7.10 -2.79
N PHE A 451 25.49 -7.02 -3.03
CA PHE A 451 24.85 -7.78 -4.12
C PHE A 451 25.39 -7.38 -5.51
N ASN A 452 25.61 -6.08 -5.76
CA ASN A 452 26.19 -5.59 -7.02
C ASN A 452 25.49 -6.12 -8.29
N ASN A 453 24.15 -6.21 -8.25
CA ASN A 453 23.30 -6.78 -9.30
C ASN A 453 23.71 -8.21 -9.72
N SER A 454 24.09 -9.03 -8.73
CA SER A 454 24.58 -10.40 -8.92
C SER A 454 24.23 -11.31 -7.74
N GLY A 455 24.45 -12.62 -7.91
CA GLY A 455 24.16 -13.62 -6.87
C GLY A 455 22.67 -13.72 -6.55
N ASP A 456 22.36 -14.03 -5.29
CA ASP A 456 21.01 -14.28 -4.77
C ASP A 456 20.15 -13.00 -4.57
N LYS A 457 20.37 -11.96 -5.39
CA LYS A 457 19.74 -10.63 -5.27
C LYS A 457 18.21 -10.63 -5.27
N ASP A 458 17.59 -11.58 -5.96
CA ASP A 458 16.14 -11.67 -6.06
C ASP A 458 15.52 -12.57 -4.96
N LYS A 459 16.36 -13.11 -4.05
CA LYS A 459 15.91 -13.90 -2.90
C LYS A 459 15.75 -13.07 -1.63
N ILE A 460 16.42 -11.94 -1.48
CA ILE A 460 16.22 -11.07 -0.31
C ILE A 460 14.88 -10.33 -0.46
N MET A 461 14.02 -10.48 0.56
CA MET A 461 12.63 -10.02 0.53
C MET A 461 12.43 -8.76 1.39
N THR A 462 13.10 -8.68 2.54
CA THR A 462 12.96 -7.58 3.50
C THR A 462 14.29 -7.21 4.16
N ILE A 463 14.35 -5.98 4.68
CA ILE A 463 15.20 -5.64 5.82
C ILE A 463 14.24 -5.41 7.01
N GLU A 464 14.44 -6.16 8.09
CA GLU A 464 13.65 -6.10 9.33
C GLU A 464 14.36 -5.28 10.43
N LYS A 465 15.71 -5.28 10.41
CA LYS A 465 16.55 -4.42 11.26
C LYS A 465 17.90 -4.13 10.60
N TRP A 466 18.45 -2.95 10.87
CA TRP A 466 19.81 -2.55 10.54
C TRP A 466 20.86 -2.97 11.60
N GLY A 467 20.47 -3.02 12.87
CA GLY A 467 21.37 -3.36 13.98
C GLY A 467 22.41 -2.27 14.27
N PRO A 468 23.52 -2.58 14.98
CA PRO A 468 24.46 -1.59 15.48
C PRO A 468 25.63 -1.39 14.50
N ASN A 469 25.55 -2.06 13.34
CA ASN A 469 26.63 -2.29 12.42
C ASN A 469 27.09 -0.95 11.85
N ALA A 470 28.33 -0.58 12.16
CA ALA A 470 28.91 0.67 11.69
C ALA A 470 29.38 0.48 10.23
N TRP A 471 28.44 0.68 9.30
CA TRP A 471 28.62 0.42 7.88
C TRP A 471 29.77 1.28 7.31
N GLU A 472 30.75 0.65 6.66
CA GLU A 472 31.89 1.33 6.02
C GLU A 472 31.53 1.92 4.64
N SER A 473 30.53 1.35 3.97
CA SER A 473 29.99 1.83 2.70
C SER A 473 28.69 1.10 2.35
N MET A 474 27.75 1.82 1.74
CA MET A 474 26.51 1.26 1.19
C MET A 474 26.52 1.13 -0.33
N GLU A 475 27.65 1.42 -0.98
CA GLU A 475 27.82 1.25 -2.43
C GLU A 475 27.49 -0.20 -2.85
N ASN A 476 26.62 -0.34 -3.85
CA ASN A 476 26.10 -1.60 -4.38
C ASN A 476 25.37 -2.51 -3.36
N ALA A 477 24.99 -1.99 -2.20
CA ALA A 477 24.58 -2.83 -1.06
C ALA A 477 23.31 -3.65 -1.32
N PHE A 478 22.30 -3.11 -2.01
CA PHE A 478 21.09 -3.83 -2.47
C PHE A 478 20.84 -3.65 -3.97
N TYR A 479 21.90 -3.34 -4.74
CA TYR A 479 21.80 -3.12 -6.18
C TYR A 479 21.23 -4.35 -6.90
N GLY A 480 20.09 -4.16 -7.56
CA GLY A 480 19.38 -5.16 -8.35
C GLY A 480 18.42 -6.05 -7.56
N CYS A 481 18.18 -5.80 -6.27
CA CYS A 481 17.32 -6.64 -5.43
C CYS A 481 15.84 -6.34 -5.70
N SER A 482 15.30 -6.89 -6.78
CA SER A 482 14.01 -6.45 -7.35
C SER A 482 12.80 -6.70 -6.44
N ASN A 483 12.88 -7.78 -5.64
CA ASN A 483 11.86 -8.20 -4.67
C ASN A 483 11.96 -7.52 -3.30
N LEU A 484 12.98 -6.67 -3.07
CA LEU A 484 13.24 -6.09 -1.75
C LEU A 484 12.16 -5.07 -1.34
N THR A 485 11.61 -5.27 -0.15
CA THR A 485 10.72 -4.35 0.58
C THR A 485 11.36 -3.91 1.91
N TYR A 486 10.72 -3.04 2.68
CA TYR A 486 11.32 -2.39 3.85
C TYR A 486 10.37 -2.40 5.06
N ASN A 487 10.74 -3.16 6.10
CA ASN A 487 10.01 -3.27 7.37
C ASN A 487 10.78 -2.64 8.54
N ALA A 488 12.05 -2.24 8.32
CA ALA A 488 12.96 -1.89 9.40
C ALA A 488 12.50 -0.71 10.27
N THR A 489 12.54 -0.94 11.58
CA THR A 489 12.10 0.01 12.61
C THR A 489 13.23 0.86 13.19
N ASP A 490 14.46 0.57 12.80
CA ASP A 490 15.70 1.29 13.12
C ASP A 490 16.30 1.96 11.87
N ALA A 491 17.46 2.61 12.04
CA ALA A 491 18.19 3.28 10.96
C ALA A 491 19.65 2.81 10.94
N PRO A 492 20.29 2.70 9.76
CA PRO A 492 21.66 2.24 9.65
C PRO A 492 22.64 3.22 10.31
N ASN A 493 23.61 2.68 11.05
CA ASN A 493 24.72 3.46 11.56
C ASN A 493 25.72 3.79 10.43
N LEU A 494 25.44 4.87 9.71
CA LEU A 494 26.23 5.37 8.56
C LEU A 494 27.45 6.22 8.95
N THR A 495 27.84 6.32 10.24
CA THR A 495 28.92 7.27 10.64
C THR A 495 30.27 7.01 9.97
N ASN A 496 30.51 5.78 9.50
CA ASN A 496 31.75 5.37 8.83
C ASN A 496 31.63 5.32 7.30
N ALA A 497 30.42 5.51 6.75
CA ALA A 497 30.17 5.49 5.31
C ALA A 497 30.26 6.90 4.72
N SER A 498 30.75 7.00 3.49
CA SER A 498 30.60 8.22 2.66
C SER A 498 29.97 7.97 1.28
N ASN A 499 29.76 6.72 0.88
CA ASN A 499 29.32 6.35 -0.46
C ASN A 499 28.09 5.42 -0.41
N MET A 500 27.02 5.80 -1.12
CA MET A 500 25.77 5.04 -1.28
C MET A 500 25.48 4.67 -2.74
N THR A 501 26.50 4.70 -3.62
CA THR A 501 26.34 4.53 -5.08
C THR A 501 25.60 3.23 -5.43
N ASN A 502 24.56 3.33 -6.26
CA ASN A 502 23.67 2.22 -6.66
C ASN A 502 22.91 1.50 -5.50
N MET A 503 22.93 1.99 -4.24
CA MET A 503 22.50 1.20 -3.07
C MET A 503 21.15 0.49 -3.24
N PHE A 504 20.12 1.19 -3.74
CA PHE A 504 18.79 0.63 -4.05
C PHE A 504 18.45 0.68 -5.55
N SER A 505 19.46 0.77 -6.43
CA SER A 505 19.23 0.75 -7.86
C SER A 505 18.56 -0.56 -8.28
N GLY A 506 17.49 -0.49 -9.07
CA GLY A 506 16.72 -1.64 -9.51
C GLY A 506 15.93 -2.37 -8.42
N ALA A 507 15.86 -1.83 -7.19
CA ALA A 507 15.02 -2.36 -6.12
C ALA A 507 13.56 -1.95 -6.36
N THR A 508 12.90 -2.59 -7.33
CA THR A 508 11.63 -2.13 -7.91
C THR A 508 10.46 -2.06 -6.93
N LEU A 509 10.46 -2.91 -5.89
CA LEU A 509 9.44 -2.93 -4.84
C LEU A 509 9.81 -2.10 -3.59
N PHE A 510 11.00 -1.48 -3.57
CA PHE A 510 11.48 -0.78 -2.38
C PHE A 510 10.76 0.56 -2.16
N ASN A 511 10.08 0.68 -1.03
CA ASN A 511 9.49 1.93 -0.57
C ASN A 511 9.38 1.93 0.97
N GLY A 512 10.27 2.64 1.65
CA GLY A 512 10.31 2.74 3.12
C GLY A 512 10.49 4.19 3.58
N ASP A 513 10.14 4.48 4.83
CA ASP A 513 10.46 5.77 5.47
C ASP A 513 11.94 5.79 5.87
N LEU A 514 12.69 6.76 5.36
CA LEU A 514 14.12 6.92 5.60
C LEU A 514 14.43 8.26 6.32
N SER A 515 13.41 8.95 6.84
CA SER A 515 13.52 10.28 7.48
C SER A 515 14.40 10.29 8.73
N SER A 516 14.62 9.11 9.33
CA SER A 516 15.49 8.86 10.49
C SER A 516 16.98 8.64 10.13
N TRP A 517 17.33 8.51 8.84
CA TRP A 517 18.69 8.18 8.42
C TRP A 517 19.62 9.39 8.51
N ASN A 518 20.74 9.23 9.21
CA ASN A 518 21.80 10.24 9.25
C ASN A 518 22.75 10.09 8.05
N VAL A 519 22.48 10.81 6.96
CA VAL A 519 23.30 10.82 5.74
C VAL A 519 24.35 11.94 5.69
N ALA A 520 24.57 12.70 6.77
CA ALA A 520 25.42 13.90 6.75
C ALA A 520 26.91 13.64 6.40
N ASN A 521 27.40 12.40 6.51
CA ASN A 521 28.77 12.01 6.12
C ASN A 521 28.88 11.54 4.65
N ILE A 522 27.77 11.49 3.90
CA ILE A 522 27.75 10.96 2.53
C ILE A 522 28.23 12.01 1.53
N ASP A 523 29.23 11.65 0.73
CA ASP A 523 29.79 12.44 -0.37
C ASP A 523 29.24 12.06 -1.75
N ASN A 524 28.61 10.89 -1.88
CA ASN A 524 28.15 10.35 -3.17
C ASN A 524 26.86 9.51 -3.07
N MET A 525 25.83 9.94 -3.80
CA MET A 525 24.50 9.31 -3.94
C MET A 525 24.16 8.94 -5.40
N THR A 526 25.18 8.78 -6.25
CA THR A 526 25.01 8.40 -7.67
C THR A 526 24.15 7.14 -7.80
N ASN A 527 23.13 7.16 -8.65
CA ASN A 527 22.23 6.02 -8.91
C ASN A 527 21.48 5.44 -7.69
N LEU A 528 21.45 6.13 -6.52
CA LEU A 528 20.94 5.60 -5.25
C LEU A 528 19.57 4.90 -5.37
N PHE A 529 18.57 5.52 -6.00
CA PHE A 529 17.23 4.99 -6.24
C PHE A 529 16.93 4.79 -7.75
N ASN A 530 17.96 4.64 -8.59
CA ASN A 530 17.79 4.45 -10.03
C ASN A 530 16.90 3.23 -10.32
N ASN A 531 15.78 3.41 -11.02
CA ASN A 531 14.80 2.37 -11.33
C ASN A 531 14.20 1.67 -10.08
N ALA A 532 14.22 2.32 -8.92
CA ALA A 532 13.41 1.94 -7.75
C ALA A 532 11.97 2.43 -7.97
N THR A 533 11.23 1.74 -8.85
CA THR A 533 10.00 2.25 -9.48
C THR A 533 8.89 2.67 -8.52
N LEU A 534 8.78 2.03 -7.34
CA LEU A 534 7.78 2.36 -6.31
C LEU A 534 8.30 3.31 -5.22
N PHE A 535 9.56 3.73 -5.26
CA PHE A 535 10.14 4.55 -4.19
C PHE A 535 9.51 5.95 -4.15
N ASN A 536 8.87 6.26 -3.03
CA ASN A 536 8.37 7.59 -2.68
C ASN A 536 8.47 7.81 -1.14
N GLY A 537 9.52 7.24 -0.54
CA GLY A 537 9.83 7.32 0.89
C GLY A 537 10.28 8.71 1.33
N ASP A 538 10.03 9.09 2.57
CA ASP A 538 10.42 10.43 3.05
C ASP A 538 11.94 10.53 3.26
N ILE A 539 12.50 11.60 2.68
CA ILE A 539 13.93 11.98 2.69
C ILE A 539 14.09 13.51 2.78
N SER A 540 13.00 14.24 3.08
CA SER A 540 12.99 15.71 3.17
C SER A 540 13.88 16.25 4.30
N THR A 541 14.18 15.41 5.30
CA THR A 541 15.03 15.69 6.47
C THR A 541 16.53 15.46 6.25
N TRP A 542 16.94 14.93 5.08
CA TRP A 542 18.33 14.54 4.83
C TRP A 542 19.27 15.73 4.69
N ASP A 543 20.34 15.76 5.50
CA ASP A 543 21.47 16.68 5.32
C ASP A 543 22.37 16.18 4.19
N VAL A 544 22.15 16.71 2.98
CA VAL A 544 22.93 16.42 1.77
C VAL A 544 24.06 17.43 1.52
N SER A 545 24.38 18.30 2.49
CA SER A 545 25.33 19.42 2.29
C SER A 545 26.76 19.02 1.95
N ASN A 546 27.16 17.77 2.23
CA ASN A 546 28.47 17.20 1.85
C ASN A 546 28.44 16.40 0.53
N VAL A 547 27.26 16.18 -0.08
CA VAL A 547 27.14 15.36 -1.29
C VAL A 547 27.69 16.11 -2.50
N THR A 548 28.52 15.41 -3.28
CA THR A 548 29.18 15.93 -4.49
C THR A 548 28.66 15.29 -5.79
N GLY A 549 28.17 14.05 -5.73
CA GLY A 549 27.60 13.32 -6.88
C GLY A 549 26.15 12.90 -6.64
N MET A 550 25.25 13.36 -7.52
CA MET A 550 23.82 13.03 -7.55
C MET A 550 23.33 12.61 -8.96
N SER A 551 24.23 12.14 -9.83
CA SER A 551 23.81 11.68 -11.16
C SER A 551 22.94 10.41 -11.06
N GLN A 552 21.86 10.39 -11.83
CA GLN A 552 20.88 9.30 -11.90
C GLN A 552 20.21 8.91 -10.56
N THR A 553 20.33 9.71 -9.50
CA THR A 553 19.85 9.37 -8.13
C THR A 553 18.38 8.94 -8.07
N PHE A 554 17.49 9.54 -8.87
CA PHE A 554 16.07 9.20 -8.99
C PHE A 554 15.65 8.86 -10.44
N ALA A 555 16.60 8.55 -11.33
CA ALA A 555 16.29 8.19 -12.71
C ALA A 555 15.37 6.96 -12.75
N TYR A 556 14.27 7.01 -13.50
CA TYR A 556 13.22 5.97 -13.55
C TYR A 556 12.55 5.63 -12.20
N ALA A 557 12.71 6.44 -11.15
CA ALA A 557 11.92 6.32 -9.91
C ALA A 557 10.50 6.84 -10.16
N ALA A 558 9.70 6.05 -10.87
CA ALA A 558 8.44 6.47 -11.49
C ALA A 558 7.40 7.06 -10.52
N ALA A 559 7.39 6.59 -9.26
CA ALA A 559 6.51 7.07 -8.19
C ALA A 559 7.06 8.26 -7.38
N PHE A 560 8.33 8.64 -7.54
CA PHE A 560 8.99 9.61 -6.67
C PHE A 560 8.45 11.03 -6.89
N ASN A 561 7.92 11.64 -5.83
CA ASN A 561 7.44 13.02 -5.82
C ASN A 561 7.46 13.65 -4.42
N LYS A 562 8.48 13.37 -3.61
CA LYS A 562 8.67 14.02 -2.30
C LYS A 562 9.31 15.40 -2.44
N ASP A 563 8.85 16.36 -1.63
CA ASP A 563 9.47 17.67 -1.52
C ASP A 563 10.91 17.54 -0.98
N ILE A 564 11.83 18.12 -1.73
CA ILE A 564 13.28 18.20 -1.49
C ILE A 564 13.80 19.60 -1.87
N GLY A 565 12.93 20.59 -2.02
CA GLY A 565 13.31 21.98 -2.32
C GLY A 565 14.16 22.62 -1.22
N SER A 566 14.07 22.07 0.00
CA SER A 566 14.85 22.43 1.19
C SER A 566 16.32 21.96 1.19
N TRP A 567 16.70 21.04 0.30
CA TRP A 567 18.04 20.42 0.30
C TRP A 567 19.17 21.42 -0.05
N ASP A 568 20.21 21.47 0.77
CA ASP A 568 21.45 22.19 0.46
C ASP A 568 22.33 21.39 -0.51
N VAL A 569 22.04 21.50 -1.79
CA VAL A 569 22.83 20.89 -2.87
C VAL A 569 24.11 21.68 -3.23
N SER A 570 24.56 22.64 -2.39
CA SER A 570 25.64 23.56 -2.78
C SER A 570 27.02 22.92 -3.01
N SER A 571 27.25 21.71 -2.50
CA SER A 571 28.47 20.92 -2.77
C SER A 571 28.40 20.06 -4.03
N VAL A 572 27.23 19.94 -4.68
CA VAL A 572 27.02 19.01 -5.80
C VAL A 572 27.71 19.52 -7.08
N ILE A 573 28.39 18.60 -7.77
CA ILE A 573 29.20 18.84 -8.98
C ILE A 573 28.56 18.17 -10.21
N ASP A 574 27.85 17.05 -10.01
CA ASP A 574 27.19 16.27 -11.07
C ASP A 574 25.74 15.92 -10.70
N MET A 575 24.81 16.29 -11.59
CA MET A 575 23.36 16.02 -11.54
C MET A 575 22.85 15.41 -12.86
N ASN A 576 23.71 14.81 -13.70
CA ASN A 576 23.29 14.19 -14.96
C ASN A 576 22.15 13.18 -14.73
N ASP A 577 21.11 13.27 -15.55
CA ASP A 577 19.92 12.41 -15.55
C ASP A 577 19.20 12.28 -14.17
N MET A 578 19.43 13.19 -13.20
CA MET A 578 19.04 13.00 -11.78
C MET A 578 17.58 12.55 -11.56
N PHE A 579 16.62 13.11 -12.31
CA PHE A 579 15.20 12.78 -12.31
C PHE A 579 14.72 12.26 -13.68
N PHE A 580 15.62 11.71 -14.50
CA PHE A 580 15.31 11.28 -15.86
C PHE A 580 14.23 10.20 -15.88
N ASN A 581 13.10 10.46 -16.54
CA ASN A 581 11.90 9.62 -16.49
C ASN A 581 11.33 9.34 -15.07
N ALA A 582 11.58 10.23 -14.11
CA ALA A 582 10.86 10.24 -12.82
C ALA A 582 9.43 10.76 -13.02
N SER A 583 8.56 9.91 -13.58
CA SER A 583 7.27 10.29 -14.18
C SER A 583 6.19 10.84 -13.23
N SER A 584 6.48 10.95 -11.94
CA SER A 584 5.62 11.63 -10.96
C SER A 584 6.24 12.91 -10.38
N PHE A 585 7.54 13.16 -10.61
CA PHE A 585 8.27 14.24 -9.96
C PHE A 585 7.84 15.61 -10.49
N ASN A 586 7.24 16.43 -9.62
CA ASN A 586 6.75 17.77 -9.92
C ASN A 586 6.92 18.70 -8.69
N GLN A 587 8.14 18.80 -8.17
CA GLN A 587 8.47 19.65 -7.02
C GLN A 587 9.19 20.94 -7.43
N ASP A 588 9.22 21.93 -6.53
CA ASP A 588 9.99 23.15 -6.74
C ASP A 588 11.44 22.97 -6.24
N ILE A 589 12.39 23.15 -7.14
CA ILE A 589 13.84 23.10 -6.88
C ILE A 589 14.54 24.39 -7.37
N GLY A 590 13.80 25.48 -7.58
CA GLY A 590 14.37 26.74 -8.04
C GLY A 590 15.25 27.45 -7.02
N ASP A 591 15.11 27.14 -5.73
CA ASP A 591 15.95 27.73 -4.69
C ASP A 591 17.29 27.05 -4.45
N TRP A 592 17.49 25.85 -5.02
CA TRP A 592 18.75 25.11 -4.98
C TRP A 592 19.97 25.94 -5.42
N ASN A 593 21.08 25.82 -4.69
CA ASN A 593 22.33 26.52 -4.96
C ASN A 593 23.25 25.73 -5.90
N ILE A 594 22.92 25.71 -7.19
CA ILE A 594 23.66 24.96 -8.22
C ILE A 594 25.02 25.58 -8.63
N TYR A 595 25.65 26.44 -7.82
CA TYR A 595 26.89 27.14 -8.19
C TYR A 595 28.08 26.21 -8.51
N ASN A 596 28.17 25.02 -7.90
CA ASN A 596 29.25 24.07 -8.17
C ASN A 596 28.93 23.04 -9.27
N VAL A 597 27.67 22.99 -9.75
CA VAL A 597 27.24 21.97 -10.71
C VAL A 597 27.88 22.23 -12.08
N SER A 598 28.58 21.23 -12.58
CA SER A 598 29.31 21.25 -13.85
C SER A 598 28.62 20.44 -14.96
N THR A 599 27.81 19.45 -14.59
CA THR A 599 27.06 18.58 -15.50
C THR A 599 25.66 18.30 -14.97
N MET A 600 24.64 18.49 -15.81
CA MET A 600 23.21 18.29 -15.50
C MET A 600 22.42 17.96 -16.77
N ASP A 601 23.02 17.20 -17.70
CA ASP A 601 22.33 16.81 -18.93
C ASP A 601 21.16 15.86 -18.59
N ASN A 602 20.06 15.98 -19.33
CA ASN A 602 18.77 15.28 -19.12
C ASN A 602 18.19 15.33 -17.68
N MET A 603 18.66 16.21 -16.80
CA MET A 603 18.41 16.19 -15.34
C MET A 603 16.92 16.03 -14.97
N ILE A 604 16.01 16.61 -15.75
CA ILE A 604 14.55 16.52 -15.54
C ILE A 604 13.77 16.03 -16.79
N ASP A 605 14.44 15.56 -17.84
CA ASP A 605 13.77 15.06 -19.05
C ASP A 605 12.93 13.80 -18.73
N GLY A 606 11.71 13.73 -19.26
CA GLY A 606 10.72 12.70 -18.94
C GLY A 606 10.11 12.76 -17.52
N SER A 607 10.44 13.77 -16.71
CA SER A 607 9.76 14.00 -15.42
C SER A 607 8.37 14.66 -15.60
N ALA A 608 7.60 14.75 -14.52
CA ALA A 608 6.30 15.43 -14.50
C ALA A 608 6.39 16.92 -14.11
N ILE A 609 7.58 17.54 -14.17
CA ILE A 609 7.79 18.95 -13.83
C ILE A 609 6.89 19.81 -14.72
N SER A 610 5.92 20.44 -14.05
CA SER A 610 4.96 21.35 -14.66
C SER A 610 5.64 22.66 -15.07
N SER A 611 5.08 23.35 -16.07
CA SER A 611 5.54 24.68 -16.49
C SER A 611 5.57 25.70 -15.34
N VAL A 612 4.74 25.48 -14.32
CA VAL A 612 4.71 26.18 -13.03
C VAL A 612 6.06 26.10 -12.31
N ASN A 613 6.54 24.88 -12.07
CA ASN A 613 7.79 24.62 -11.34
C ASN A 613 9.00 24.83 -12.24
N TYR A 614 8.88 24.66 -13.56
CA TYR A 614 9.94 24.99 -14.50
C TYR A 614 10.16 26.51 -14.61
N ASP A 615 9.09 27.33 -14.61
CA ASP A 615 9.21 28.79 -14.49
C ASP A 615 9.91 29.18 -13.19
N ARG A 616 9.56 28.57 -12.05
CA ARG A 616 10.23 28.81 -10.75
C ARG A 616 11.70 28.40 -10.75
N LEU A 617 12.03 27.25 -11.33
CA LEU A 617 13.41 26.78 -11.53
C LEU A 617 14.24 27.80 -12.31
N LEU A 618 13.76 28.21 -13.48
CA LEU A 618 14.46 29.17 -14.34
C LEU A 618 14.59 30.56 -13.68
N LEU A 619 13.52 31.06 -13.05
CA LEU A 619 13.54 32.32 -12.29
C LEU A 619 14.56 32.27 -11.14
N GLY A 620 14.47 31.24 -10.29
CA GLY A 620 15.34 31.03 -9.14
C GLY A 620 16.81 30.95 -9.54
N TRP A 621 17.15 30.08 -10.50
CA TRP A 621 18.54 29.90 -10.95
C TRP A 621 19.10 31.17 -11.63
N SER A 622 18.29 31.93 -12.39
CA SER A 622 18.73 33.19 -13.02
C SER A 622 19.10 34.30 -12.02
N SER A 623 18.63 34.19 -10.76
CA SER A 623 19.00 35.13 -9.69
C SER A 623 20.34 34.79 -9.00
N LYS A 624 20.89 33.59 -9.25
CA LYS A 624 22.07 33.04 -8.60
C LYS A 624 23.32 33.20 -9.48
N THR A 625 24.50 32.97 -8.92
CA THR A 625 25.75 32.85 -9.69
C THR A 625 25.88 31.42 -10.18
N LEU A 626 26.12 31.21 -11.48
CA LEU A 626 26.15 29.89 -12.12
C LEU A 626 27.53 29.58 -12.75
N GLN A 627 27.81 28.30 -12.99
CA GLN A 627 28.94 27.90 -13.85
C GLN A 627 28.72 28.32 -15.30
N ASN A 628 29.80 28.43 -16.08
CA ASN A 628 29.74 28.77 -17.49
C ASN A 628 29.72 27.51 -18.39
N GLY A 629 28.94 27.55 -19.47
CA GLY A 629 28.97 26.52 -20.52
C GLY A 629 28.31 25.18 -20.18
N VAL A 630 27.43 25.15 -19.18
CA VAL A 630 26.70 23.93 -18.77
C VAL A 630 25.63 23.57 -19.80
N THR A 631 25.48 22.27 -20.07
CA THR A 631 24.34 21.73 -20.83
C THR A 631 23.24 21.31 -19.86
N PHE A 632 22.00 21.72 -20.13
CA PHE A 632 20.82 21.38 -19.36
C PHE A 632 19.70 20.99 -20.33
N ASN A 633 19.37 19.69 -20.38
CA ASN A 633 18.26 19.19 -21.17
C ASN A 633 17.06 18.89 -20.25
N ALA A 634 15.97 19.63 -20.44
CA ALA A 634 14.65 19.39 -19.87
C ALA A 634 13.69 18.71 -20.88
N GLY A 635 14.21 18.29 -22.03
CA GLY A 635 13.49 17.51 -23.04
C GLY A 635 12.31 18.26 -23.64
N THR A 636 11.10 17.81 -23.33
CA THR A 636 9.85 18.42 -23.80
C THR A 636 9.13 19.28 -22.76
N ILE A 637 9.75 19.58 -21.61
CA ILE A 637 9.14 20.44 -20.59
C ILE A 637 9.07 21.88 -21.10
N GLU A 638 7.90 22.49 -21.02
CA GLU A 638 7.62 23.84 -21.54
C GLU A 638 7.65 24.88 -20.40
N TYR A 639 8.08 26.11 -20.69
CA TYR A 639 8.00 27.26 -19.77
C TYR A 639 7.03 28.32 -20.31
N CYS A 640 6.65 29.30 -19.48
CA CYS A 640 5.77 30.39 -19.91
C CYS A 640 6.33 31.77 -19.54
N THR A 641 6.37 32.11 -18.26
CA THR A 641 6.69 33.46 -17.78
C THR A 641 8.19 33.73 -17.66
N SER A 642 9.01 32.68 -17.55
CA SER A 642 10.44 32.75 -17.26
C SER A 642 11.38 33.04 -18.45
N GLN A 643 10.84 33.38 -19.63
CA GLN A 643 11.64 33.67 -20.85
C GLN A 643 12.87 34.55 -20.59
N ALA A 644 12.71 35.67 -19.87
CA ALA A 644 13.82 36.59 -19.58
C ALA A 644 14.86 36.02 -18.61
N ALA A 645 14.46 35.10 -17.73
CA ALA A 645 15.34 34.38 -16.80
C ALA A 645 16.15 33.31 -17.53
N ARG A 646 15.48 32.51 -18.37
CA ARG A 646 16.11 31.55 -19.30
C ARG A 646 17.12 32.22 -20.23
N ASP A 647 16.73 33.35 -20.84
CA ASP A 647 17.61 34.15 -21.69
C ASP A 647 18.78 34.74 -20.90
N ASN A 648 18.59 35.11 -19.62
CA ASN A 648 19.70 35.52 -18.77
C ASN A 648 20.70 34.37 -18.57
N ILE A 649 20.23 33.16 -18.24
CA ILE A 649 21.09 31.99 -18.02
C ILE A 649 21.93 31.68 -19.28
N ILE A 650 21.27 31.62 -20.44
CA ILE A 650 21.92 31.34 -21.74
C ILE A 650 22.92 32.44 -22.11
N ASN A 651 22.52 33.73 -22.08
CA ASN A 651 23.35 34.82 -22.60
C ASN A 651 24.45 35.28 -21.63
N THR A 652 24.27 35.10 -20.31
CA THR A 652 25.25 35.52 -19.30
C THR A 652 26.30 34.44 -19.05
N TYR A 653 25.87 33.18 -18.94
CA TYR A 653 26.73 32.06 -18.58
C TYR A 653 27.03 31.10 -19.76
N GLY A 654 26.48 31.35 -20.95
CA GLY A 654 26.75 30.55 -22.14
C GLY A 654 26.18 29.13 -22.09
N TRP A 655 25.10 28.92 -21.33
CA TRP A 655 24.45 27.61 -21.17
C TRP A 655 23.79 27.12 -22.46
N SER A 656 23.76 25.80 -22.64
CA SER A 656 22.99 25.13 -23.70
C SER A 656 21.74 24.51 -23.09
N ILE A 657 20.61 25.24 -23.13
CA ILE A 657 19.31 24.77 -22.65
C ILE A 657 18.51 24.16 -23.81
N THR A 658 18.11 22.89 -23.65
CA THR A 658 17.14 22.19 -24.50
C THR A 658 15.86 21.96 -23.70
N ASP A 659 14.72 22.39 -24.23
CA ASP A 659 13.41 22.29 -23.60
C ASP A 659 12.29 22.34 -24.65
N GLY A 660 11.03 22.22 -24.23
CA GLY A 660 9.86 22.36 -25.08
C GLY A 660 9.63 23.78 -25.63
N GLY A 661 10.41 24.76 -25.19
CA GLY A 661 10.25 26.17 -25.55
C GLY A 661 9.20 26.90 -24.73
N GLN A 662 8.91 28.14 -25.13
CA GLN A 662 7.89 28.97 -24.48
C GLN A 662 6.51 28.54 -24.96
N ASN A 663 5.77 27.80 -24.13
CA ASN A 663 4.35 27.54 -24.30
C ASN A 663 3.57 28.10 -23.11
N CYS A 664 3.33 29.42 -23.14
CA CYS A 664 2.16 29.95 -22.47
C CYS A 664 0.93 29.47 -23.25
N ALA A 665 0.18 28.52 -22.70
CA ALA A 665 -1.17 28.22 -23.17
C ALA A 665 -2.01 29.51 -23.08
N THR A 666 -2.19 30.21 -24.20
CA THR A 666 -2.73 31.57 -24.16
C THR A 666 -4.24 31.52 -23.90
N CYS A 667 -4.69 32.04 -22.77
CA CYS A 667 -6.11 32.19 -22.44
C CYS A 667 -6.82 33.23 -23.33
N THR A 668 -6.95 32.97 -24.63
CA THR A 668 -7.60 33.86 -25.61
C THR A 668 -9.11 33.70 -25.65
N ASP A 669 -9.60 32.50 -25.35
CA ASP A 669 -10.97 32.11 -25.65
C ASP A 669 -11.87 32.31 -24.42
N ILE A 670 -12.37 33.53 -24.27
CA ILE A 670 -13.38 33.88 -23.27
C ILE A 670 -14.71 33.21 -23.63
N THR A 671 -15.22 32.37 -22.73
CA THR A 671 -16.52 31.70 -22.87
C THR A 671 -17.48 32.19 -21.79
N GLU A 672 -18.56 32.89 -22.17
CA GLU A 672 -19.63 33.27 -21.25
C GLU A 672 -20.69 32.15 -21.13
N TYR A 673 -21.03 31.79 -19.90
CA TYR A 673 -21.95 30.71 -19.53
C TYR A 673 -23.25 31.29 -18.94
N THR A 674 -24.35 31.12 -19.68
CA THR A 674 -25.54 32.00 -19.64
C THR A 674 -26.90 31.25 -19.73
N THR A 675 -26.98 29.98 -19.31
CA THR A 675 -28.24 29.19 -19.42
C THR A 675 -28.53 28.21 -18.28
N GLY A 676 -27.73 28.16 -17.21
CA GLY A 676 -27.91 27.15 -16.13
C GLY A 676 -27.74 25.71 -16.64
N SER A 677 -26.92 25.53 -17.68
CA SER A 677 -26.59 24.27 -18.33
C SER A 677 -25.30 24.46 -19.14
N TRP A 678 -24.44 23.44 -19.22
CA TRP A 678 -23.13 23.51 -19.88
C TRP A 678 -23.24 23.51 -21.43
N SER A 679 -23.90 24.53 -21.99
CA SER A 679 -24.24 24.64 -23.42
C SER A 679 -23.02 24.61 -24.36
N ASN A 680 -21.84 24.98 -23.85
CA ASN A 680 -20.57 25.02 -24.58
C ASN A 680 -19.59 23.91 -24.11
N GLY A 681 -20.10 22.91 -23.37
CA GLY A 681 -19.30 21.95 -22.60
C GLY A 681 -18.74 22.54 -21.31
N LEU A 682 -18.20 21.67 -20.45
CA LEU A 682 -17.42 22.08 -19.28
C LEU A 682 -16.23 22.97 -19.70
N PRO A 683 -15.77 23.92 -18.86
CA PRO A 683 -14.58 24.69 -19.15
C PRO A 683 -13.31 23.83 -19.07
N ASP A 684 -12.47 23.98 -20.09
CA ASP A 684 -11.16 23.36 -20.25
C ASP A 684 -10.06 24.41 -20.24
N ASN A 685 -8.80 23.97 -20.23
CA ASN A 685 -7.66 24.84 -19.95
C ASN A 685 -7.25 25.74 -21.12
N THR A 686 -8.04 25.76 -22.20
CA THR A 686 -7.92 26.77 -23.26
C THR A 686 -8.80 28.01 -23.01
N LYS A 687 -9.77 27.93 -22.08
CA LYS A 687 -10.85 28.90 -21.92
C LYS A 687 -10.77 29.72 -20.63
N ILE A 688 -11.11 31.01 -20.73
CA ILE A 688 -11.55 31.77 -19.55
C ILE A 688 -13.05 31.56 -19.38
N ALA A 689 -13.44 30.90 -18.29
CA ALA A 689 -14.84 30.64 -17.95
C ALA A 689 -15.45 31.86 -17.27
N ILE A 690 -16.41 32.53 -17.90
CA ILE A 690 -17.20 33.60 -17.28
C ILE A 690 -18.59 33.05 -16.96
N LEU A 691 -18.86 32.80 -15.69
CA LEU A 691 -20.16 32.32 -15.20
C LEU A 691 -21.07 33.51 -14.89
N ILE A 692 -22.28 33.50 -15.46
CA ILE A 692 -23.27 34.59 -15.39
C ILE A 692 -24.58 34.14 -14.74
N ASP A 693 -24.90 32.85 -14.84
CA ASP A 693 -25.97 32.17 -14.09
C ASP A 693 -25.37 31.16 -13.08
N ASP A 694 -26.23 30.44 -12.36
CA ASP A 694 -25.83 29.36 -11.45
C ASP A 694 -25.39 28.09 -12.23
N TYR A 695 -24.32 27.44 -11.78
CA TYR A 695 -23.70 26.25 -12.40
C TYR A 695 -23.22 25.24 -11.35
N ASN A 696 -23.23 23.95 -11.68
CA ASN A 696 -22.73 22.87 -10.81
C ASN A 696 -21.82 21.90 -11.59
N THR A 697 -20.76 21.42 -10.92
CA THR A 697 -19.81 20.39 -11.38
C THR A 697 -20.35 18.95 -11.32
N THR A 698 -21.62 18.71 -10.99
CA THR A 698 -22.25 17.37 -11.06
C THR A 698 -22.10 16.70 -12.43
N ASP A 699 -21.94 17.47 -13.50
CA ASP A 699 -21.74 16.98 -14.87
C ASP A 699 -20.25 16.69 -15.19
N GLY A 700 -19.33 17.01 -14.28
CA GLY A 700 -17.89 16.74 -14.35
C GLY A 700 -17.00 17.88 -13.82
N ASN A 701 -15.72 17.55 -13.61
CA ASN A 701 -14.70 18.47 -13.12
C ASN A 701 -14.45 19.65 -14.08
N ILE A 702 -14.16 20.82 -13.53
CA ILE A 702 -13.75 22.01 -14.29
C ILE A 702 -12.24 22.12 -14.25
N ASN A 703 -11.60 22.40 -15.39
CA ASN A 703 -10.16 22.62 -15.46
C ASN A 703 -9.86 23.78 -16.40
N ALA A 704 -10.02 25.02 -15.95
CA ALA A 704 -10.08 26.20 -16.81
C ALA A 704 -8.73 26.94 -16.95
N CYS A 705 -8.57 27.73 -18.02
CA CYS A 705 -7.44 28.66 -18.16
C CYS A 705 -7.54 29.80 -17.13
N GLY A 706 -8.77 30.18 -16.76
CA GLY A 706 -9.12 31.10 -15.67
C GLY A 706 -10.63 31.11 -15.43
N ILE A 707 -11.09 31.60 -14.28
CA ILE A 707 -12.51 31.59 -13.88
C ILE A 707 -12.94 32.97 -13.39
N LEU A 708 -14.10 33.46 -13.84
CA LEU A 708 -14.78 34.65 -13.33
C LEU A 708 -16.24 34.30 -13.04
N ILE A 709 -16.64 34.36 -11.78
CA ILE A 709 -18.04 34.24 -11.34
C ILE A 709 -18.57 35.66 -11.19
N ARG A 710 -19.50 36.10 -12.06
CA ARG A 710 -20.05 37.46 -12.03
C ARG A 710 -21.06 37.68 -10.88
N PRO A 711 -21.35 38.94 -10.48
CA PRO A 711 -22.37 39.22 -9.48
C PRO A 711 -23.72 38.61 -9.83
N GLY A 712 -24.24 37.76 -8.93
CA GLY A 712 -25.50 37.04 -9.10
C GLY A 712 -25.38 35.60 -9.63
N ALA A 713 -24.19 35.17 -10.07
CA ALA A 713 -23.90 33.79 -10.44
C ALA A 713 -23.39 32.98 -9.24
N THR A 714 -23.68 31.67 -9.21
CA THR A 714 -23.18 30.73 -8.20
C THR A 714 -22.49 29.55 -8.87
N LEU A 715 -21.21 29.33 -8.58
CA LEU A 715 -20.55 28.06 -8.89
C LEU A 715 -20.63 27.13 -7.68
N THR A 716 -21.30 26.00 -7.86
CA THR A 716 -21.32 24.89 -6.89
C THR A 716 -20.36 23.80 -7.34
N VAL A 717 -19.48 23.37 -6.44
CA VAL A 717 -18.59 22.23 -6.62
C VAL A 717 -19.15 21.09 -5.78
N SER A 718 -19.80 20.10 -6.41
CA SER A 718 -20.42 18.96 -5.73
C SER A 718 -19.42 17.87 -5.33
N ASP A 719 -19.87 16.92 -4.51
CA ASP A 719 -19.01 15.92 -3.88
C ASP A 719 -18.34 14.96 -4.88
N GLY A 720 -17.05 14.69 -4.65
CA GLY A 720 -16.25 13.86 -5.54
C GLY A 720 -15.84 14.54 -6.85
N THR A 721 -15.97 15.88 -6.91
CA THR A 721 -15.59 16.67 -8.09
C THR A 721 -14.70 17.86 -7.71
N PHE A 722 -13.94 18.39 -8.67
CA PHE A 722 -13.04 19.52 -8.43
C PHE A 722 -13.14 20.61 -9.48
N ILE A 723 -12.64 21.80 -9.11
CA ILE A 723 -12.35 22.90 -10.04
C ILE A 723 -10.84 23.19 -10.03
N ASN A 724 -10.28 23.51 -11.19
CA ASN A 724 -8.92 24.01 -11.36
C ASN A 724 -8.90 25.29 -12.21
N ALA A 725 -7.91 26.15 -11.99
CA ALA A 725 -7.67 27.36 -12.77
C ALA A 725 -6.16 27.63 -12.93
N GLU A 726 -5.67 27.68 -14.18
CA GLU A 726 -4.25 27.96 -14.47
C GLU A 726 -3.87 29.43 -14.22
N ASN A 727 -4.84 30.34 -14.28
CA ASN A 727 -4.73 31.76 -13.95
C ASN A 727 -5.85 32.13 -12.95
N ASN A 728 -6.18 33.42 -12.85
CA ASN A 728 -7.03 33.95 -11.78
C ASN A 728 -8.41 33.27 -11.65
N LEU A 729 -8.83 33.10 -10.39
CA LEU A 729 -10.19 32.74 -9.98
C LEU A 729 -10.82 33.98 -9.31
N ILE A 730 -11.72 34.64 -10.01
CA ILE A 730 -12.39 35.87 -9.55
C ILE A 730 -13.84 35.53 -9.17
N ILE A 731 -14.24 35.91 -7.96
CA ILE A 731 -15.51 35.55 -7.32
C ILE A 731 -16.23 36.86 -6.95
N ASP A 732 -16.84 37.50 -7.96
CA ASP A 732 -17.75 38.64 -7.77
C ASP A 732 -19.20 38.17 -7.45
N GLY A 733 -19.49 36.88 -7.68
CA GLY A 733 -20.71 36.17 -7.28
C GLY A 733 -20.50 35.26 -6.07
N ASN A 734 -20.99 34.02 -6.13
CA ASN A 734 -20.82 33.01 -5.09
C ASN A 734 -19.96 31.83 -5.59
N LEU A 735 -19.02 31.36 -4.77
CA LEU A 735 -18.40 30.04 -4.91
C LEU A 735 -18.79 29.17 -3.72
N ILE A 736 -19.25 27.94 -3.99
CA ILE A 736 -19.74 26.98 -2.98
C ILE A 736 -19.06 25.63 -3.19
N PHE A 737 -18.37 25.12 -2.18
CA PHE A 737 -17.89 23.74 -2.13
C PHE A 737 -18.87 22.90 -1.29
N GLU A 738 -19.35 21.77 -1.84
CA GLU A 738 -20.29 20.88 -1.15
C GLU A 738 -19.64 19.58 -0.71
N SER A 739 -19.70 19.31 0.58
CA SER A 739 -19.37 18.02 1.19
C SER A 739 -20.61 17.14 1.30
N SER A 740 -20.42 15.82 1.26
CA SER A 740 -21.49 14.82 1.38
C SER A 740 -21.09 13.65 2.31
N ALA A 741 -21.85 12.55 2.29
CA ALA A 741 -21.48 11.30 2.94
C ALA A 741 -20.38 10.52 2.19
N THR A 742 -20.05 10.92 0.97
CA THR A 742 -19.24 10.16 -0.02
C THR A 742 -18.02 10.92 -0.54
N GLY A 743 -17.92 12.24 -0.33
CA GLY A 743 -16.76 13.04 -0.72
C GLY A 743 -16.93 14.52 -0.43
N ASN A 744 -16.03 15.34 -0.98
CA ASN A 744 -16.12 16.80 -1.00
C ASN A 744 -16.01 17.33 -2.43
N GLY A 745 -16.57 18.50 -2.68
CA GLY A 745 -16.17 19.36 -3.79
C GLY A 745 -14.88 20.09 -3.44
N GLU A 746 -13.91 20.11 -4.34
CA GLU A 746 -12.54 20.53 -4.02
C GLU A 746 -11.98 21.59 -4.99
N LEU A 747 -11.04 22.40 -4.51
CA LEU A 747 -10.21 23.29 -5.32
C LEU A 747 -8.84 22.64 -5.53
N ALA A 748 -8.51 22.37 -6.79
CA ALA A 748 -7.21 21.85 -7.18
C ALA A 748 -6.11 22.94 -7.12
N SER A 749 -4.87 22.56 -7.40
CA SER A 749 -3.71 23.44 -7.39
C SER A 749 -3.79 24.56 -8.45
N MET A 750 -4.11 25.78 -8.02
CA MET A 750 -4.03 27.00 -8.84
C MET A 750 -2.67 27.12 -9.55
N GLY A 751 -2.70 27.61 -10.81
CA GLY A 751 -1.48 27.85 -11.58
C GLY A 751 -0.64 29.06 -11.12
N PRO A 752 0.56 29.28 -11.68
CA PRO A 752 1.60 30.17 -11.15
C PRO A 752 1.22 31.65 -11.20
N SER A 753 0.37 32.02 -12.16
CA SER A 753 -0.18 33.36 -12.33
C SER A 753 -1.60 33.50 -11.75
N GLY A 754 -2.12 32.45 -11.10
CA GLY A 754 -3.48 32.36 -10.61
C GLY A 754 -3.63 32.82 -9.16
N ALA A 755 -4.10 34.05 -8.97
CA ALA A 755 -4.57 34.53 -7.68
C ALA A 755 -6.09 34.38 -7.54
N ILE A 756 -6.55 34.17 -6.31
CA ILE A 756 -7.97 34.08 -5.96
C ILE A 756 -8.44 35.45 -5.46
N TYR A 757 -9.60 35.91 -5.94
CA TYR A 757 -10.20 37.19 -5.56
C TYR A 757 -11.66 36.98 -5.20
N GLY A 758 -12.12 37.54 -4.07
CA GLY A 758 -13.48 37.38 -3.57
C GLY A 758 -13.63 36.27 -2.52
N ASP A 759 -14.88 35.96 -2.15
CA ASP A 759 -15.21 35.14 -0.99
C ASP A 759 -15.84 33.79 -1.40
N ALA A 760 -15.36 32.69 -0.80
CA ALA A 760 -15.88 31.33 -1.03
C ALA A 760 -16.58 30.76 0.21
N THR A 761 -17.59 29.92 -0.02
CA THR A 761 -18.35 29.19 1.00
C THR A 761 -18.03 27.70 0.95
N VAL A 762 -17.86 27.07 2.11
CA VAL A 762 -17.68 25.61 2.23
C VAL A 762 -18.82 25.04 3.06
N GLN A 763 -19.64 24.17 2.46
CA GLN A 763 -20.65 23.38 3.16
C GLN A 763 -20.03 22.07 3.62
N ARG A 764 -20.02 21.80 4.92
CA ARG A 764 -19.55 20.52 5.50
C ARG A 764 -20.74 19.58 5.75
N TYR A 765 -20.67 18.35 5.26
CA TYR A 765 -21.61 17.31 5.64
C TYR A 765 -21.23 16.71 7.00
N MET A 766 -22.23 16.54 7.86
CA MET A 766 -22.13 15.69 9.03
C MET A 766 -23.44 14.93 9.17
N LYS A 767 -23.34 13.60 9.25
CA LYS A 767 -24.50 12.72 9.39
C LYS A 767 -25.33 13.14 10.62
N ASN A 768 -26.56 13.59 10.38
CA ASN A 768 -27.53 14.11 11.37
C ASN A 768 -27.21 15.48 12.02
N LYS A 769 -26.21 16.25 11.56
CA LYS A 769 -25.91 17.61 12.09
C LYS A 769 -25.94 18.68 11.00
N ARG A 770 -26.03 19.96 11.41
CA ARG A 770 -25.76 21.12 10.53
C ARG A 770 -24.64 21.98 11.13
N SER A 771 -23.80 22.50 10.25
CA SER A 771 -22.72 23.43 10.57
C SER A 771 -22.66 24.55 9.54
N TYR A 772 -22.46 25.78 10.00
CA TYR A 772 -22.23 26.97 9.19
C TYR A 772 -20.98 27.67 9.74
N ARG A 773 -20.03 28.05 8.88
CA ARG A 773 -18.86 28.88 9.24
C ARG A 773 -19.00 30.25 8.57
N MET A 774 -18.55 31.30 9.25
CA MET A 774 -18.52 32.65 8.67
C MET A 774 -17.28 32.88 7.79
N VAL A 775 -17.45 33.75 6.80
CA VAL A 775 -16.52 34.09 5.72
C VAL A 775 -15.15 34.55 6.25
N SER A 776 -14.08 34.01 5.66
CA SER A 776 -12.73 34.57 5.73
C SER A 776 -12.59 35.71 4.72
N SER A 777 -11.94 36.81 5.11
CA SER A 777 -11.63 37.88 4.14
C SER A 777 -10.71 37.39 3.03
N ALA A 778 -11.00 37.78 1.79
CA ALA A 778 -10.13 37.81 0.61
C ALA A 778 -8.68 37.33 0.87
N VAL A 779 -8.38 36.12 0.39
CA VAL A 779 -7.10 35.45 0.54
C VAL A 779 -6.18 35.85 -0.62
N THR A 780 -5.29 36.82 -0.39
CA THR A 780 -4.26 37.21 -1.36
C THR A 780 -3.00 36.35 -1.18
N THR A 781 -3.06 35.09 -1.62
CA THR A 781 -1.89 34.18 -1.69
C THR A 781 -1.50 33.91 -3.14
N SER A 782 -0.19 33.82 -3.39
CA SER A 782 0.41 33.45 -4.69
C SER A 782 1.02 32.03 -4.67
N THR A 783 0.71 31.27 -3.62
CA THR A 783 1.05 29.86 -3.40
C THR A 783 -0.25 29.09 -3.19
N SER A 784 -0.17 27.76 -3.25
CA SER A 784 -1.35 26.90 -3.35
C SER A 784 -2.26 27.01 -2.11
N VAL A 785 -3.56 26.74 -2.31
CA VAL A 785 -4.50 26.62 -1.19
C VAL A 785 -4.32 25.29 -0.44
N HIS A 786 -3.68 24.30 -1.06
CA HIS A 786 -3.48 22.95 -0.49
C HIS A 786 -2.70 23.00 0.83
N ASP A 787 -1.63 23.80 0.86
CA ASP A 787 -0.73 23.99 2.00
C ASP A 787 -1.40 24.66 3.21
N ASN A 788 -2.61 25.23 3.00
CA ASN A 788 -3.42 25.90 4.02
C ASN A 788 -4.68 25.09 4.39
N TRP A 789 -4.77 23.79 4.06
CA TRP A 789 -6.02 23.02 4.14
C TRP A 789 -5.94 21.59 4.71
N GLN A 790 -4.80 21.13 5.23
CA GLN A 790 -4.69 19.83 5.90
C GLN A 790 -4.00 19.92 7.27
N GLU A 791 -4.68 19.41 8.31
CA GLU A 791 -4.05 18.96 9.57
C GLU A 791 -3.82 17.45 9.52
N GLY A 792 -2.63 17.01 9.95
CA GLY A 792 -2.28 15.58 10.01
C GLY A 792 -2.91 14.86 11.20
N ALA A 793 -3.45 13.66 10.98
CA ALA A 793 -3.98 12.77 12.01
C ALA A 793 -3.51 11.33 11.77
N THR A 794 -2.93 10.70 12.79
CA THR A 794 -2.13 9.46 12.66
C THR A 794 -2.76 8.21 13.28
N SER A 795 -4.07 8.20 13.55
CA SER A 795 -4.77 6.97 13.98
C SER A 795 -6.20 6.88 13.45
N ASN A 796 -6.74 5.66 13.44
CA ASN A 796 -7.85 5.21 12.59
C ASN A 796 -9.10 4.72 13.36
N THR A 797 -9.13 4.84 14.68
CA THR A 797 -10.14 4.17 15.53
C THR A 797 -11.47 4.91 15.69
N ASN A 798 -11.63 6.13 15.15
CA ASN A 798 -12.90 6.85 15.06
C ASN A 798 -13.02 7.58 13.70
N ASN A 799 -13.62 6.90 12.71
CA ASN A 799 -13.75 7.35 11.31
C ASN A 799 -14.80 8.50 11.14
N PRO A 800 -14.77 9.34 10.06
CA PRO A 800 -14.23 9.05 8.72
C PRO A 800 -12.94 9.79 8.33
N ASN A 801 -11.98 9.00 7.83
CA ASN A 801 -10.73 9.29 7.11
C ASN A 801 -9.79 10.40 7.64
N PRO A 802 -8.49 10.10 7.88
CA PRO A 802 -7.48 11.15 7.99
C PRO A 802 -7.34 11.90 6.65
N GLY A 803 -7.20 13.23 6.72
CA GLY A 803 -7.07 14.12 5.54
C GLY A 803 -8.10 15.25 5.43
N PHE A 804 -9.11 15.32 6.30
CA PHE A 804 -10.26 16.24 6.14
C PHE A 804 -10.45 17.27 7.29
N GLY A 805 -9.37 18.02 7.59
CA GLY A 805 -9.37 19.11 8.57
C GLY A 805 -8.93 20.45 7.95
N THR A 806 -9.86 21.38 7.74
CA THR A 806 -9.63 22.63 6.98
C THR A 806 -9.45 23.86 7.88
N HIS A 807 -8.21 24.35 7.99
CA HIS A 807 -7.85 25.48 8.86
C HIS A 807 -6.95 26.48 8.13
N ILE A 808 -7.49 27.68 7.85
CA ILE A 808 -6.76 28.77 7.21
C ILE A 808 -5.68 29.30 8.16
N THR A 809 -4.43 28.98 7.87
CA THR A 809 -3.23 29.56 8.48
C THR A 809 -2.75 30.79 7.70
N GLY A 810 -1.91 31.61 8.33
CA GLY A 810 -1.18 32.68 7.67
C GLY A 810 0.22 32.20 7.26
N SER A 811 0.87 32.96 6.36
CA SER A 811 2.20 32.65 5.82
C SER A 811 3.26 32.33 6.88
N THR A 812 4.12 31.37 6.56
CA THR A 812 5.21 30.87 7.39
C THR A 812 6.29 31.91 7.67
N THR A 813 6.22 32.58 8.83
CA THR A 813 7.39 33.12 9.55
C THR A 813 7.05 33.29 11.03
N ASP A 814 8.03 33.02 11.90
CA ASP A 814 7.94 33.01 13.37
C ASP A 814 6.90 32.06 14.01
N GLN A 815 7.39 30.94 14.54
CA GLN A 815 6.68 30.05 15.45
C GLN A 815 6.34 30.75 16.79
N MET A 816 5.27 31.56 16.85
CA MET A 816 4.72 32.00 18.14
C MET A 816 3.27 32.53 18.16
N ASN A 817 2.57 32.71 17.02
CA ASN A 817 1.21 33.28 17.01
C ASN A 817 0.22 32.54 16.06
N GLY A 818 0.42 31.24 15.86
CA GLY A 818 -0.66 30.33 15.41
C GLY A 818 -1.48 29.85 16.60
N PHE A 819 -2.73 29.44 16.38
CA PHE A 819 -3.68 29.04 17.43
C PHE A 819 -3.61 27.54 17.82
N ASP A 820 -2.41 26.97 17.98
CA ASP A 820 -2.09 25.94 18.99
C ASP A 820 -0.56 25.73 19.05
N GLY A 821 -0.05 25.14 20.13
CA GLY A 821 1.36 24.78 20.27
C GLY A 821 1.83 24.37 21.68
N THR A 822 1.09 23.58 22.47
CA THR A 822 1.74 22.68 23.49
C THR A 822 0.83 21.62 24.13
N ILE A 823 1.09 20.34 23.80
CA ILE A 823 1.05 19.10 24.62
C ILE A 823 -0.27 18.69 25.33
N THR A 824 -1.07 19.59 25.91
CA THR A 824 -2.36 19.24 26.56
C THR A 824 -3.53 19.64 25.66
N GLY A 825 -3.58 19.04 24.47
CA GLY A 825 -4.55 19.41 23.42
C GLY A 825 -5.99 19.06 23.77
N ASN A 826 -6.93 19.93 23.35
CA ASN A 826 -8.38 19.72 23.38
C ASN A 826 -9.12 20.95 22.73
N PRO A 827 -10.44 20.86 22.42
CA PRO A 827 -11.39 21.98 21.04
C PRO A 827 -11.47 23.52 21.08
N SER A 828 -11.95 24.06 19.95
CA SER A 828 -12.41 25.45 19.75
C SER A 828 -13.76 25.62 19.00
N MET A 829 -14.51 24.55 18.70
CA MET A 829 -15.73 24.59 17.85
C MET A 829 -16.99 23.89 18.40
N PHE A 830 -18.17 24.32 17.94
CA PHE A 830 -19.50 23.77 18.27
C PHE A 830 -20.35 23.49 17.01
N THR A 831 -21.34 22.60 17.14
CA THR A 831 -22.32 22.20 16.10
C THR A 831 -23.75 22.24 16.62
N VAL A 832 -24.75 22.09 15.74
CA VAL A 832 -26.17 21.93 16.15
C VAL A 832 -26.69 20.57 15.68
N ASN A 833 -27.25 19.82 16.62
CA ASN A 833 -27.96 18.57 16.34
C ASN A 833 -29.41 18.88 15.92
N VAL A 834 -29.80 18.41 14.73
CA VAL A 834 -31.08 18.79 14.10
C VAL A 834 -32.27 18.12 14.78
N GLY A 835 -32.07 16.93 15.38
CA GLY A 835 -33.13 16.16 16.03
C GLY A 835 -33.43 16.60 17.47
N THR A 836 -32.42 17.08 18.20
CA THR A 836 -32.56 17.57 19.59
C THR A 836 -32.69 19.09 19.69
N GLN A 837 -32.28 19.82 18.65
CA GLN A 837 -32.13 21.29 18.61
C GLN A 837 -31.21 21.85 19.71
N MET A 838 -30.27 21.03 20.17
CA MET A 838 -29.22 21.43 21.10
C MET A 838 -27.93 21.80 20.36
N PHE A 839 -27.16 22.74 20.93
CA PHE A 839 -25.75 22.88 20.61
C PHE A 839 -24.97 21.71 21.20
N GLU A 840 -24.08 21.14 20.40
CA GLU A 840 -23.16 20.06 20.79
C GLU A 840 -21.74 20.49 20.44
N ALA A 841 -20.84 20.46 21.43
CA ALA A 841 -19.41 20.64 21.20
C ALA A 841 -18.88 19.60 20.20
N VAL A 842 -17.90 19.98 19.38
CA VAL A 842 -17.21 19.04 18.49
C VAL A 842 -16.13 18.35 19.31
N THR A 843 -16.23 17.05 19.60
CA THR A 843 -15.34 16.34 20.54
C THR A 843 -13.95 15.99 19.98
N ASN A 844 -13.22 16.98 19.49
CA ASN A 844 -11.89 17.31 20.01
C ASN A 844 -11.64 18.82 19.77
N THR A 845 -11.46 19.76 20.74
CA THR A 845 -12.65 21.30 22.85
C THR A 845 -12.83 20.90 24.40
N ASP A 846 -11.78 21.19 25.18
CA ASP A 846 -11.77 21.33 26.62
C ASP A 846 -11.12 22.69 26.86
N VAL A 847 -11.90 23.71 26.52
CA VAL A 847 -12.10 24.81 27.45
C VAL A 847 -12.03 24.31 28.90
N ASN A 848 -11.57 25.16 29.82
CA ASN A 848 -12.39 25.32 31.02
C ASN A 848 -12.33 26.74 31.57
N THR A 849 -13.52 27.33 31.65
CA THR A 849 -13.88 28.59 32.34
C THR A 849 -13.17 29.89 31.93
N LEU A 850 -13.96 30.81 31.38
CA LEU A 850 -13.77 32.24 31.64
C LEU A 850 -14.24 32.54 33.08
N THR A 851 -13.42 33.23 33.88
CA THR A 851 -13.71 33.45 35.31
C THR A 851 -14.41 34.79 35.53
N ALA A 852 -15.47 34.79 36.35
CA ALA A 852 -16.23 35.98 36.66
C ALA A 852 -15.40 37.00 37.48
N GLY A 853 -14.84 37.99 36.80
CA GLY A 853 -13.97 39.03 37.36
C GLY A 853 -12.79 39.41 36.46
N GLU A 854 -12.41 38.51 35.55
CA GLU A 854 -11.31 38.73 34.59
C GLU A 854 -11.78 39.46 33.31
N PRO A 855 -10.94 40.30 32.69
CA PRO A 855 -11.26 41.01 31.45
C PRO A 855 -10.97 40.15 30.20
N TYR A 856 -11.86 40.22 29.21
CA TYR A 856 -11.75 39.47 27.95
C TYR A 856 -11.89 40.38 26.73
N LEU A 857 -11.19 40.05 25.64
CA LEU A 857 -11.15 40.82 24.41
C LEU A 857 -12.00 40.16 23.31
N LEU A 858 -12.99 40.90 22.80
CA LEU A 858 -13.87 40.47 21.71
C LEU A 858 -13.52 41.24 20.44
N PHE A 859 -13.37 40.54 19.31
CA PHE A 859 -13.17 41.16 18.00
C PHE A 859 -14.46 41.15 17.17
N VAL A 860 -14.73 42.28 16.52
CA VAL A 860 -15.81 42.50 15.53
C VAL A 860 -15.17 43.12 14.29
N ARG A 861 -15.66 42.79 13.09
CA ARG A 861 -14.99 43.12 11.81
C ARG A 861 -15.87 43.97 10.89
N GLY A 862 -15.27 44.98 10.27
CA GLY A 862 -15.88 45.85 9.25
C GLY A 862 -16.74 46.98 9.84
N ASP A 863 -16.32 48.23 9.57
CA ASP A 863 -17.00 49.57 9.60
C ASP A 863 -18.13 49.93 10.58
N ARG A 864 -18.59 49.02 11.43
CA ARG A 864 -19.79 49.13 12.28
C ARG A 864 -19.43 49.51 13.71
N SER A 865 -20.07 50.53 14.23
CA SER A 865 -20.08 50.82 15.66
C SER A 865 -20.91 49.79 16.42
N VAL A 866 -20.43 49.32 17.57
CA VAL A 866 -21.26 48.56 18.52
C VAL A 866 -21.96 49.57 19.43
N ASP A 867 -23.23 49.88 19.14
CA ASP A 867 -24.07 50.66 20.06
C ASP A 867 -24.43 49.81 21.29
N LEU A 868 -24.03 50.27 22.48
CA LEU A 868 -24.31 49.64 23.76
C LEU A 868 -25.52 50.25 24.49
N THR A 869 -26.21 51.21 23.85
CA THR A 869 -27.31 51.99 24.44
C THR A 869 -28.70 51.63 23.90
N ASN A 870 -28.78 50.87 22.81
CA ASN A 870 -30.03 50.49 22.14
C ASN A 870 -30.05 48.99 21.79
N ASP A 871 -30.99 48.25 22.36
CA ASP A 871 -31.16 46.81 22.16
C ASP A 871 -32.05 46.43 20.95
N LEU A 872 -32.58 47.42 20.21
CA LEU A 872 -33.55 47.23 19.11
C LEU A 872 -33.31 48.16 17.90
N ALA A 873 -32.10 48.14 17.33
CA ALA A 873 -31.82 48.70 16.00
C ALA A 873 -31.93 47.63 14.90
N ALA A 874 -32.67 47.90 13.83
CA ALA A 874 -32.82 46.99 12.70
C ALA A 874 -31.79 47.28 11.59
N GLY A 875 -30.73 46.48 11.52
CA GLY A 875 -29.69 46.56 10.48
C GLY A 875 -28.27 46.23 10.94
N GLU A 876 -28.02 46.19 12.26
CA GLU A 876 -26.67 46.06 12.84
C GLU A 876 -26.47 44.80 13.69
N THR A 877 -25.21 44.49 14.00
CA THR A 877 -24.79 43.32 14.77
C THR A 877 -24.84 43.62 16.27
N VAL A 878 -25.92 43.21 16.95
CA VAL A 878 -26.16 43.52 18.37
C VAL A 878 -25.50 42.51 19.32
N LEU A 879 -24.66 42.98 20.24
CA LEU A 879 -24.03 42.16 21.29
C LEU A 879 -25.04 41.80 22.40
N ARG A 880 -24.97 40.57 22.93
CA ARG A 880 -25.81 40.08 24.04
C ARG A 880 -24.95 39.41 25.10
N ALA A 881 -25.25 39.67 26.37
CA ALA A 881 -24.56 39.14 27.53
C ALA A 881 -25.52 38.98 28.72
N THR A 882 -25.10 38.29 29.78
CA THR A 882 -25.71 38.40 31.11
C THR A 882 -24.70 38.87 32.15
N GLY A 883 -25.17 39.53 33.21
CA GLY A 883 -24.31 40.25 34.14
C GLY A 883 -24.17 41.73 33.75
N SER A 884 -22.98 42.30 33.93
CA SER A 884 -22.74 43.75 33.73
C SER A 884 -21.57 43.96 32.76
N LEU A 885 -21.81 44.67 31.65
CA LEU A 885 -20.73 45.11 30.76
C LEU A 885 -20.20 46.47 31.24
N VAL A 886 -18.90 46.57 31.47
CA VAL A 886 -18.25 47.79 31.98
C VAL A 886 -17.29 48.35 30.93
N THR A 887 -17.45 49.63 30.59
CA THR A 887 -16.55 50.35 29.66
C THR A 887 -16.18 51.71 30.25
N GLY A 888 -14.94 51.81 30.76
CA GLY A 888 -14.46 53.01 31.44
C GLY A 888 -15.26 53.31 32.71
N THR A 889 -16.04 54.40 32.69
CA THR A 889 -16.92 54.81 33.81
C THR A 889 -18.39 54.38 33.65
N GLN A 890 -18.73 53.67 32.57
CA GLN A 890 -20.10 53.23 32.29
C GLN A 890 -20.28 51.74 32.56
N THR A 891 -21.45 51.38 33.07
CA THR A 891 -21.83 50.00 33.42
C THR A 891 -23.25 49.73 32.94
N GLN A 892 -23.43 48.77 32.03
CA GLN A 892 -24.72 48.34 31.52
C GLN A 892 -25.10 46.98 32.10
N ASN A 893 -26.23 46.91 32.80
CA ASN A 893 -26.69 45.72 33.53
C ASN A 893 -27.74 44.95 32.72
N TYR A 894 -27.41 43.73 32.31
CA TYR A 894 -28.31 42.83 31.59
C TYR A 894 -29.09 41.94 32.58
N ALA A 895 -30.32 41.59 32.24
CA ALA A 895 -31.22 40.86 33.13
C ALA A 895 -30.64 39.51 33.57
N THR A 896 -30.77 39.18 34.85
CA THR A 896 -30.00 38.11 35.49
C THR A 896 -30.40 36.70 35.05
N SER A 897 -29.38 35.91 34.75
CA SER A 897 -29.30 34.44 34.79
C SER A 897 -30.31 33.63 33.94
N ASN A 898 -29.89 32.89 32.92
CA ASN A 898 -28.57 32.80 32.28
C ASN A 898 -28.78 32.81 30.76
N ALA A 899 -28.24 33.81 30.06
CA ALA A 899 -27.90 33.65 28.66
C ALA A 899 -26.37 33.53 28.61
N GLY A 900 -25.93 32.29 28.52
CA GLY A 900 -24.79 31.90 27.69
C GLY A 900 -25.40 31.24 26.47
#